data_AF-A0A1F7LRF4-F1
#
_entry.id   AF-A0A1F7LRF4-F1
#
_cell.length_a   1.000
_cell.length_b   1.000
_cell.length_c   1.000
_cell.angle_alpha   90.00
_cell.angle_beta   90.00
_cell.angle_gamma   90.00
#
_symmetry.space_group_name_H-M   'P 1'
#
loop_
_entity.id
_entity.type
_entity.pdbx_description
1 polymer ?
#
loop_
_entity_poly.entity_id
_entity_poly.type
_entity_poly.pdbx_seq_one_letter_code
_entity_poly.pdbx_strand_id
1 'polypeptide(L)'
;MRTLVRQTVERLDQYFEALKQKRSLEVSVYQLMGGAVDEGWARWPDKPWVLVGTQDQLLSRALNRGYAMSRFEWPVHFGLLNNDCRWAIDEVQLMGPGLWATAQLDWMRQKRFPCVKPCRTTWMSATVGPGFLATTDRTRDGFGVMSAIALPIDSDPHPEMKLRRAAKRTVEWFTNGNDVASEVKQKHQRGTLSLVVCNTVDTARKVFSALPDSQPKVLLTSRFRRQDRDEHERRLLEFEAKRRAEERKRDSEGRLEDRGKPIPDDDGLVCVSTQVVEAGVDISAYQLWSELAPWPSVIQRLGRLNRDGRNNEAKAWFWETPERDGGKKAQERIGPYDAEDVERAKKLLDALILLSDKPFAEAIKDLEQQHAGDAEKALQPKLAPMPRALDVHGLFSTERDVHGGFTDVSAYVRGTGPDADLTVFWRDWRGTAPPRGDDLDGPPLDVQNEGCAVPFFHLRDALKARRAVARTWNDEDDAWEHVAPRDLCPGMVIMLHRDVGGYDARLGWTGEKDDVLGDVPRVGRGRALRDDERTEAGYWASLDTHLADARSEAGRLCAALGLDDEDQMFPRIRTAIIEGAALHDLGKAHPQWQQALPAVSALPGGPWAKCPRVLAVDVRAGDAESVRAEVSKRLDGALALPDETRRPGREERVRLRWAVAEKLKRQTIEGLKGIGGVRWAGHVPFRPRMRHEAASALAMWRRYREGGAPYPALAVYLAAAHHGKVRTVLRATTDRGDDVFGVHRDSDALDLSAGRWPLDFSVAKDGAEGEWRENGFVLTGHGWTGLVADLLGPWRADDETEVGVLPQREPRRLGPFVLAYLEALVRVADWRASERPSASIKPEEVSRGR
;
A
#
# COMPACT_ATOMS: atom_id res chain seq x y z
N MET A 1 4.50 12.81 3.81
CA MET A 1 3.32 13.67 3.52
C MET A 1 2.01 12.96 3.91
N ARG A 2 1.85 12.52 5.16
CA ARG A 2 0.61 11.83 5.60
C ARG A 2 -0.56 12.83 5.75
N THR A 3 -0.26 13.95 6.38
CA THR A 3 -1.22 15.05 6.59
C THR A 3 -1.71 15.66 5.27
N LEU A 4 -0.85 15.78 4.24
CA LEU A 4 -1.25 16.29 2.92
C LEU A 4 -2.38 15.44 2.33
N VAL A 5 -2.19 14.12 2.36
CA VAL A 5 -3.15 13.16 1.82
C VAL A 5 -4.49 13.33 2.52
N ARG A 6 -4.52 13.37 3.85
CA ARG A 6 -5.77 13.59 4.62
C ARG A 6 -6.46 14.90 4.27
N GLN A 7 -5.73 16.01 4.28
CA GLN A 7 -6.29 17.33 3.96
C GLN A 7 -6.83 17.40 2.52
N THR A 8 -6.14 16.75 1.58
CA THR A 8 -6.59 16.65 0.19
C THR A 8 -7.84 15.79 0.07
N VAL A 9 -7.92 14.65 0.78
CA VAL A 9 -9.13 13.81 0.82
C VAL A 9 -10.30 14.60 1.38
N GLU A 10 -10.16 15.21 2.56
CA GLU A 10 -11.21 16.01 3.20
C GLU A 10 -11.72 17.14 2.29
N ARG A 11 -10.81 17.80 1.56
CA ARG A 11 -11.16 18.88 0.63
C ARG A 11 -11.85 18.37 -0.63
N LEU A 12 -11.40 17.24 -1.17
CA LEU A 12 -12.04 16.61 -2.32
C LEU A 12 -13.42 16.06 -1.98
N ASP A 13 -13.60 15.47 -0.80
CA ASP A 13 -14.91 15.03 -0.32
C ASP A 13 -15.91 16.19 -0.27
N GLN A 14 -15.50 17.35 0.26
CA GLN A 14 -16.34 18.55 0.26
C GLN A 14 -16.69 19.01 -1.16
N TYR A 15 -15.73 18.97 -2.09
CA TYR A 15 -15.95 19.37 -3.48
C TYR A 15 -16.86 18.39 -4.22
N PHE A 16 -16.68 17.09 -4.05
CA PHE A 16 -17.49 16.09 -4.70
C PHE A 16 -18.89 15.98 -4.10
N GLU A 17 -19.06 16.23 -2.79
CA GLU A 17 -20.39 16.34 -2.18
C GLU A 17 -21.14 17.57 -2.73
N ALA A 18 -20.47 18.72 -2.86
CA ALA A 18 -21.06 19.89 -3.50
C ALA A 18 -21.40 19.66 -4.99
N LEU A 19 -20.57 18.89 -5.71
CA LEU A 19 -20.84 18.50 -7.11
C LEU A 19 -22.00 17.51 -7.21
N LYS A 20 -22.09 16.53 -6.30
CA LYS A 20 -23.21 15.60 -6.21
C LYS A 20 -24.53 16.33 -6.01
N GLN A 21 -24.57 17.31 -5.11
CA GLN A 21 -25.76 18.13 -4.87
C GLN A 21 -26.13 19.02 -6.07
N LYS A 22 -25.16 19.58 -6.79
CA LYS A 22 -25.40 20.54 -7.88
C LYS A 22 -25.55 19.91 -9.27
N ARG A 23 -24.97 18.74 -9.50
CA ARG A 23 -24.83 18.11 -10.84
C ARG A 23 -25.17 16.63 -10.85
N SER A 24 -25.54 16.03 -9.72
CA SER A 24 -25.78 14.58 -9.57
C SER A 24 -24.60 13.71 -10.01
N LEU A 25 -23.38 14.25 -9.95
CA LEU A 25 -22.15 13.52 -10.24
C LEU A 25 -21.58 12.97 -8.93
N GLU A 26 -21.57 11.65 -8.80
CA GLU A 26 -21.02 10.96 -7.64
C GLU A 26 -19.61 10.46 -7.96
N VAL A 27 -18.63 10.95 -7.20
CA VAL A 27 -17.22 10.54 -7.30
C VAL A 27 -16.75 10.18 -5.90
N SER A 28 -16.32 8.93 -5.71
CA SER A 28 -15.77 8.49 -4.43
C SER A 28 -14.31 8.91 -4.30
N VAL A 29 -13.91 9.36 -3.12
CA VAL A 29 -12.52 9.62 -2.78
C VAL A 29 -12.01 8.48 -1.90
N TYR A 30 -10.82 7.99 -2.21
CA TYR A 30 -10.18 6.90 -1.49
C TYR A 30 -8.77 7.28 -1.08
N GLN A 31 -8.37 6.85 0.11
CA GLN A 31 -7.10 7.19 0.71
C GLN A 31 -6.13 6.00 0.69
N LEU A 32 -4.93 6.19 0.15
CA LEU A 32 -3.82 5.21 0.21
C LEU A 32 -2.61 5.79 0.93
N MET A 33 -2.60 5.62 2.23
CA MET A 33 -1.52 6.10 3.10
C MET A 33 -1.10 4.96 4.03
N GLY A 34 0.20 4.87 4.35
CA GLY A 34 0.63 3.95 5.40
C GLY A 34 -0.20 4.19 6.65
N GLY A 35 -0.93 3.19 7.12
CA GLY A 35 -1.86 3.34 8.22
C GLY A 35 -3.33 3.56 7.86
N ALA A 36 -3.69 3.98 6.65
CA ALA A 36 -5.07 4.16 6.19
C ALA A 36 -5.13 3.84 4.68
N VAL A 37 -5.45 2.59 4.36
CA VAL A 37 -5.51 2.09 2.98
C VAL A 37 -6.94 1.65 2.70
N ASP A 38 -7.65 2.42 1.89
CA ASP A 38 -8.96 2.02 1.39
C ASP A 38 -8.76 1.05 0.23
N GLU A 39 -9.35 -0.15 0.35
CA GLU A 39 -9.29 -1.18 -0.70
C GLU A 39 -10.57 -1.20 -1.57
N GLY A 40 -11.58 -0.40 -1.21
CA GLY A 40 -12.88 -0.37 -1.88
C GLY A 40 -12.80 0.08 -3.34
N TRP A 41 -11.88 0.96 -3.69
CA TRP A 41 -11.75 1.53 -5.04
C TRP A 41 -11.49 0.48 -6.11
N ALA A 42 -10.65 -0.52 -5.79
CA ALA A 42 -10.26 -1.55 -6.76
C ALA A 42 -11.46 -2.40 -7.21
N ARG A 43 -12.56 -2.41 -6.44
CA ARG A 43 -13.81 -3.12 -6.78
C ARG A 43 -14.63 -2.41 -7.84
N TRP A 44 -14.39 -1.12 -8.09
CA TRP A 44 -15.21 -0.27 -8.94
C TRP A 44 -14.41 0.43 -10.06
N PRO A 45 -13.67 -0.32 -10.91
CA PRO A 45 -12.91 0.27 -12.00
C PRO A 45 -13.78 0.94 -13.09
N ASP A 46 -15.06 0.56 -13.17
CA ASP A 46 -16.08 1.13 -14.07
C ASP A 46 -16.80 2.35 -13.49
N LYS A 47 -16.38 2.86 -12.32
CA LYS A 47 -16.94 4.05 -11.67
C LYS A 47 -15.87 5.13 -11.54
N PRO A 48 -16.25 6.42 -11.60
CA PRO A 48 -15.31 7.50 -11.35
C PRO A 48 -14.90 7.51 -9.88
N TRP A 49 -13.59 7.56 -9.63
CA TRP A 49 -13.04 7.73 -8.30
C TRP A 49 -11.76 8.56 -8.33
N VAL A 50 -11.42 9.15 -7.20
CA VAL A 50 -10.13 9.80 -6.97
C VAL A 50 -9.39 9.07 -5.88
N LEU A 51 -8.15 8.72 -6.16
CA LEU A 51 -7.27 8.04 -5.23
C LEU A 51 -6.18 9.02 -4.78
N VAL A 52 -6.14 9.30 -3.49
CA VAL A 52 -5.15 10.20 -2.89
C VAL A 52 -4.23 9.38 -2.01
N GLY A 53 -2.94 9.37 -2.29
CA GLY A 53 -2.00 8.54 -1.55
C GLY A 53 -0.60 9.10 -1.48
N THR A 54 0.19 8.52 -0.57
CA THR A 54 1.62 8.86 -0.47
C THR A 54 2.38 8.22 -1.62
N GLN A 55 3.52 8.81 -2.03
CA GLN A 55 4.39 8.24 -3.07
C GLN A 55 4.69 6.76 -2.84
N ASP A 56 4.94 6.36 -1.59
CA ASP A 56 5.24 4.97 -1.23
C ASP A 56 4.12 4.02 -1.57
N GLN A 57 2.88 4.40 -1.27
CA GLN A 57 1.73 3.53 -1.46
C GLN A 57 1.36 3.45 -2.93
N LEU A 58 1.39 4.58 -3.64
CA LEU A 58 1.02 4.64 -5.05
C LEU A 58 2.11 4.06 -5.96
N LEU A 59 3.38 4.47 -5.82
CA LEU A 59 4.46 4.00 -6.68
C LEU A 59 4.80 2.53 -6.48
N SER A 60 4.83 2.05 -5.23
CA SER A 60 5.09 0.62 -4.98
C SER A 60 4.03 -0.27 -5.63
N ARG A 61 2.76 0.16 -5.63
CA ARG A 61 1.66 -0.53 -6.33
C ARG A 61 1.79 -0.40 -7.84
N ALA A 62 2.16 0.77 -8.34
CA ALA A 62 2.44 1.00 -9.76
C ALA A 62 3.67 0.23 -10.28
N LEU A 63 4.49 -0.33 -9.39
CA LEU A 63 5.64 -1.20 -9.65
C LEU A 63 5.38 -2.68 -9.26
N ASN A 64 4.12 -3.08 -9.05
CA ASN A 64 3.74 -4.46 -8.71
C ASN A 64 4.40 -5.01 -7.43
N ARG A 65 4.72 -4.14 -6.48
CA ARG A 65 5.32 -4.44 -5.17
C ARG A 65 4.65 -3.63 -4.07
N GLY A 66 3.33 -3.56 -4.10
CA GLY A 66 2.55 -2.71 -3.21
C GLY A 66 2.90 -2.91 -1.73
N TYR A 67 3.32 -1.83 -1.06
CA TYR A 67 3.69 -1.89 0.35
C TYR A 67 2.47 -2.11 1.24
N ALA A 68 2.67 -2.89 2.32
CA ALA A 68 1.65 -3.23 3.32
C ALA A 68 0.36 -3.87 2.74
N MET A 69 0.49 -4.63 1.65
CA MET A 69 -0.59 -5.44 1.08
C MET A 69 -0.07 -6.82 0.69
N SER A 70 -0.97 -7.77 0.52
CA SER A 70 -0.62 -9.13 0.08
C SER A 70 0.00 -9.12 -1.32
N ARG A 71 1.03 -9.95 -1.53
CA ARG A 71 1.62 -10.15 -2.87
C ARG A 71 0.60 -10.62 -3.90
N PHE A 72 -0.40 -11.37 -3.46
CA PHE A 72 -1.47 -11.87 -4.31
C PHE A 72 -2.38 -10.76 -4.82
N GLU A 73 -2.36 -9.56 -4.23
CA GLU A 73 -3.15 -8.40 -4.66
C GLU A 73 -2.34 -7.37 -5.43
N TRP A 74 -1.01 -7.47 -5.46
CA TRP A 74 -0.16 -6.56 -6.23
C TRP A 74 -0.61 -6.42 -7.68
N PRO A 75 -0.93 -7.51 -8.43
CA PRO A 75 -1.30 -7.40 -9.84
C PRO A 75 -2.57 -6.57 -10.07
N VAL A 76 -3.53 -6.63 -9.13
CA VAL A 76 -4.77 -5.87 -9.22
C VAL A 76 -4.48 -4.37 -9.19
N HIS A 77 -3.76 -3.92 -8.16
CA HIS A 77 -3.45 -2.50 -8.01
C HIS A 77 -2.48 -2.04 -9.10
N PHE A 78 -1.53 -2.88 -9.50
CA PHE A 78 -0.59 -2.60 -10.57
C PHE A 78 -1.27 -2.40 -11.92
N GLY A 79 -2.22 -3.27 -12.28
CA GLY A 79 -3.01 -3.17 -13.49
C GLY A 79 -3.88 -1.93 -13.52
N LEU A 80 -4.65 -1.70 -12.45
CA LEU A 80 -5.56 -0.56 -12.34
C LEU A 80 -4.83 0.79 -12.28
N LEU A 81 -3.69 0.91 -11.61
CA LEU A 81 -2.96 2.19 -11.53
C LEU A 81 -2.17 2.55 -12.80
N ASN A 82 -1.92 1.56 -13.68
CA ASN A 82 -1.22 1.79 -14.94
C ASN A 82 -2.15 1.86 -16.15
N ASN A 83 -3.46 1.58 -16.01
CA ASN A 83 -4.45 1.71 -17.10
C ASN A 83 -5.59 2.62 -16.68
N ASP A 84 -6.15 3.36 -17.64
CA ASP A 84 -7.37 4.17 -17.45
C ASP A 84 -7.31 5.13 -16.24
N CYS A 85 -6.12 5.70 -15.98
CA CYS A 85 -5.87 6.54 -14.82
C CYS A 85 -5.20 7.86 -15.21
N ARG A 86 -5.47 8.94 -14.45
CA ARG A 86 -4.68 10.17 -14.52
C ARG A 86 -3.90 10.38 -13.24
N TRP A 87 -2.58 10.45 -13.37
CA TRP A 87 -1.68 10.74 -12.26
C TRP A 87 -1.48 12.24 -12.14
N ALA A 88 -1.77 12.79 -10.96
CA ALA A 88 -1.35 14.12 -10.55
C ALA A 88 -0.31 13.97 -9.44
N ILE A 89 0.90 14.43 -9.72
CA ILE A 89 2.05 14.30 -8.82
C ILE A 89 2.30 15.65 -8.18
N ASP A 90 1.96 15.77 -6.90
CA ASP A 90 2.15 16.99 -6.12
C ASP A 90 3.48 17.00 -5.38
N GLU A 91 4.02 18.20 -5.13
CA GLU A 91 5.28 18.44 -4.41
C GLU A 91 6.47 17.59 -4.91
N VAL A 92 6.68 17.57 -6.23
CA VAL A 92 7.70 16.70 -6.88
C VAL A 92 9.12 16.86 -6.33
N GLN A 93 9.47 18.01 -5.74
CA GLN A 93 10.76 18.25 -5.05
C GLN A 93 11.02 17.28 -3.90
N LEU A 94 9.99 16.70 -3.29
CA LEU A 94 10.12 15.81 -2.14
C LEU A 94 10.15 14.33 -2.52
N MET A 95 10.11 14.01 -3.81
CA MET A 95 9.96 12.63 -4.27
C MET A 95 11.29 11.88 -4.45
N GLY A 96 12.41 12.59 -4.58
CA GLY A 96 13.71 11.96 -4.83
C GLY A 96 13.65 10.97 -6.00
N PRO A 97 14.02 9.68 -5.82
CA PRO A 97 13.94 8.67 -6.88
C PRO A 97 12.55 8.46 -7.45
N GLY A 98 11.50 8.65 -6.63
CA GLY A 98 10.10 8.53 -7.06
C GLY A 98 9.76 9.45 -8.23
N LEU A 99 10.39 10.63 -8.31
CA LEU A 99 10.20 11.55 -9.42
C LEU A 99 10.66 10.94 -10.74
N TRP A 100 11.86 10.38 -10.77
CA TRP A 100 12.42 9.71 -11.94
C TRP A 100 11.60 8.47 -12.32
N ALA A 101 11.11 7.72 -11.33
CA ALA A 101 10.22 6.59 -11.56
C ALA A 101 8.90 7.00 -12.21
N THR A 102 8.27 8.11 -11.79
CA THR A 102 7.05 8.60 -12.45
C THR A 102 7.28 8.95 -13.92
N ALA A 103 8.41 9.60 -14.26
CA ALA A 103 8.75 9.93 -15.64
C ALA A 103 8.99 8.68 -16.49
N GLN A 104 9.67 7.68 -15.94
CA GLN A 104 9.90 6.40 -16.62
C GLN A 104 8.60 5.61 -16.85
N LEU A 105 7.77 5.48 -15.82
CA LEU A 105 6.46 4.81 -15.94
C LEU A 105 5.54 5.52 -16.95
N ASP A 106 5.56 6.85 -16.98
CA ASP A 106 4.82 7.64 -17.96
C ASP A 106 5.21 7.33 -19.41
N TRP A 107 6.52 7.23 -19.68
CA TRP A 107 7.03 6.82 -20.99
C TRP A 107 6.66 5.37 -21.30
N MET A 108 6.79 4.47 -20.32
CA MET A 108 6.45 3.07 -20.51
C MET A 108 4.99 2.90 -20.92
N ARG A 109 4.05 3.57 -20.23
CA ARG A 109 2.61 3.49 -20.53
C ARG A 109 2.24 4.04 -21.91
N GLN A 110 2.99 5.03 -22.40
CA GLN A 110 2.73 5.66 -23.69
C GLN A 110 3.41 4.97 -24.87
N LYS A 111 4.54 4.30 -24.64
CA LYS A 111 5.38 3.78 -25.74
C LYS A 111 5.77 2.32 -25.59
N ARG A 112 6.35 1.90 -24.46
CA ARG A 112 6.95 0.57 -24.31
C ARG A 112 5.93 -0.54 -24.04
N PHE A 113 4.93 -0.23 -23.22
CA PHE A 113 3.84 -1.10 -22.79
C PHE A 113 2.52 -0.32 -22.93
N PRO A 114 2.02 -0.14 -24.17
CA PRO A 114 0.78 0.60 -24.41
C PRO A 114 -0.37 0.05 -23.58
N CYS A 115 -1.16 0.95 -23.00
CA CYS A 115 -2.28 0.62 -22.11
C CYS A 115 -3.58 0.45 -22.91
N VAL A 116 -4.57 -0.24 -22.33
CA VAL A 116 -5.91 -0.41 -22.95
C VAL A 116 -6.62 0.94 -23.08
N LYS A 117 -6.48 1.79 -22.07
CA LYS A 117 -6.98 3.17 -22.06
C LYS A 117 -5.85 4.13 -21.66
N PRO A 118 -5.89 5.41 -22.09
CA PRO A 118 -4.82 6.35 -21.82
C PRO A 118 -4.52 6.51 -20.33
N CYS A 119 -3.24 6.49 -19.97
CA CYS A 119 -2.80 6.76 -18.60
C CYS A 119 -1.71 7.85 -18.58
N ARG A 120 -2.11 9.08 -18.18
CA ARG A 120 -1.30 10.30 -18.32
C ARG A 120 -0.81 10.81 -16.98
N THR A 121 0.36 11.43 -16.97
CA THR A 121 0.98 12.00 -15.76
C THR A 121 1.06 13.53 -15.84
N THR A 122 0.75 14.22 -14.74
CA THR A 122 0.90 15.68 -14.58
C THR A 122 1.76 15.93 -13.34
N TRP A 123 2.88 16.64 -13.51
CA TRP A 123 3.79 16.99 -12.42
C TRP A 123 3.56 18.43 -11.96
N MET A 124 3.40 18.62 -10.66
CA MET A 124 3.20 19.92 -10.02
C MET A 124 4.39 20.23 -9.13
N SER A 125 4.96 21.42 -9.31
CA SER A 125 6.17 21.85 -8.61
C SER A 125 6.16 23.34 -8.35
N ALA A 126 6.72 23.73 -7.21
CA ALA A 126 7.11 25.11 -6.94
C ALA A 126 8.59 25.38 -7.24
N THR A 127 9.45 24.37 -7.14
CA THR A 127 10.91 24.55 -7.00
C THR A 127 11.74 23.46 -7.69
N VAL A 128 11.25 22.79 -8.75
CA VAL A 128 12.00 21.73 -9.45
C VAL A 128 12.06 22.01 -10.94
N GLY A 129 13.26 21.96 -11.50
CA GLY A 129 13.49 22.02 -12.94
C GLY A 129 13.05 20.75 -13.70
N PRO A 130 12.74 20.84 -15.01
CA PRO A 130 12.22 19.71 -15.79
C PRO A 130 13.27 18.63 -16.13
N GLY A 131 14.51 18.74 -15.64
CA GLY A 131 15.63 17.86 -16.02
C GLY A 131 15.38 16.36 -15.83
N PHE A 132 14.53 15.99 -14.86
CA PHE A 132 14.14 14.59 -14.62
C PHE A 132 13.38 13.94 -15.80
N LEU A 133 12.82 14.74 -16.72
CA LEU A 133 12.12 14.24 -17.91
C LEU A 133 13.09 13.81 -19.02
N ALA A 134 14.33 14.31 -19.01
CA ALA A 134 15.34 14.11 -20.06
C ALA A 134 16.15 12.81 -19.89
N THR A 135 15.53 11.76 -19.35
CA THR A 135 16.16 10.42 -19.25
C THR A 135 16.50 9.84 -20.63
N THR A 136 17.46 8.92 -20.69
CA THR A 136 17.93 8.32 -21.96
C THR A 136 16.80 7.77 -22.84
N ASP A 137 15.85 6.97 -22.29
CA ASP A 137 14.74 6.42 -23.09
C ASP A 137 13.77 7.49 -23.57
N ARG A 138 13.42 8.42 -22.67
CA ARG A 138 12.49 9.49 -23.00
C ARG A 138 13.06 10.38 -24.09
N THR A 139 14.33 10.73 -24.02
CA THR A 139 15.00 11.52 -25.05
C THR A 139 15.06 10.76 -26.37
N ARG A 140 15.44 9.47 -26.36
CA ARG A 140 15.46 8.62 -27.56
C ARG A 140 14.11 8.60 -28.29
N ASP A 141 13.01 8.51 -27.54
CA ASP A 141 11.67 8.33 -28.10
C ASP A 141 10.86 9.64 -28.21
N GLY A 142 11.48 10.80 -27.98
CA GLY A 142 10.85 12.12 -28.16
C GLY A 142 9.99 12.63 -26.99
N PHE A 143 10.14 12.07 -25.80
CA PHE A 143 9.43 12.43 -24.55
C PHE A 143 10.28 13.27 -23.57
N GLY A 144 11.46 13.73 -23.98
CA GLY A 144 12.41 14.46 -23.13
C GLY A 144 12.00 15.90 -22.76
N VAL A 145 10.98 16.46 -23.43
CA VAL A 145 10.51 17.84 -23.26
C VAL A 145 8.98 17.86 -23.13
N MET A 146 8.44 18.75 -22.29
CA MET A 146 7.00 18.93 -22.08
C MET A 146 6.52 20.35 -22.39
N SER A 147 5.22 20.46 -22.70
CA SER A 147 4.51 21.74 -22.64
C SER A 147 4.25 22.11 -21.17
N ALA A 148 4.90 23.19 -20.70
CA ALA A 148 4.59 23.77 -19.41
C ALA A 148 3.30 24.58 -19.50
N ILE A 149 2.35 24.32 -18.60
CA ILE A 149 1.16 25.16 -18.44
C ILE A 149 1.48 26.18 -17.35
N ALA A 150 1.85 27.39 -17.75
CA ALA A 150 1.96 28.50 -16.80
C ALA A 150 0.54 28.94 -16.41
N LEU A 151 0.12 28.62 -15.19
CA LEU A 151 -1.14 29.15 -14.65
C LEU A 151 -0.94 30.65 -14.32
N PRO A 152 -1.87 31.54 -14.68
CA PRO A 152 -1.77 32.97 -14.41
C PRO A 152 -2.09 33.29 -12.94
N ILE A 153 -1.39 32.63 -12.00
CA ILE A 153 -1.57 32.83 -10.55
C ILE A 153 -1.21 34.26 -10.15
N ASP A 154 -0.28 34.89 -10.87
CA ASP A 154 0.15 36.27 -10.61
C ASP A 154 -0.97 37.31 -10.79
N SER A 155 -1.99 37.01 -11.59
CA SER A 155 -3.12 37.89 -11.84
C SER A 155 -4.42 37.44 -11.16
N ASP A 156 -4.34 36.48 -10.24
CA ASP A 156 -5.53 36.01 -9.50
C ASP A 156 -6.14 37.16 -8.66
N PRO A 157 -7.40 37.55 -8.92
CA PRO A 157 -8.02 38.67 -8.23
C PRO A 157 -8.42 38.34 -6.78
N HIS A 158 -8.33 37.08 -6.34
CA HIS A 158 -8.79 36.63 -5.04
C HIS A 158 -8.06 37.35 -3.88
N PRO A 159 -8.79 37.97 -2.93
CA PRO A 159 -8.19 38.77 -1.85
C PRO A 159 -7.13 38.02 -1.03
N GLU A 160 -7.35 36.73 -0.74
CA GLU A 160 -6.36 35.91 -0.04
C GLU A 160 -5.05 35.75 -0.83
N MET A 161 -5.11 35.67 -2.17
CA MET A 161 -3.88 35.55 -2.97
C MET A 161 -3.09 36.85 -2.91
N LYS A 162 -3.76 38.01 -2.95
CA LYS A 162 -3.11 39.30 -2.76
C LYS A 162 -2.40 39.40 -1.40
N LEU A 163 -3.07 38.98 -0.32
CA LEU A 163 -2.48 38.95 1.03
C LEU A 163 -1.24 38.06 1.10
N ARG A 164 -1.34 36.82 0.59
CA ARG A 164 -0.22 35.86 0.60
C ARG A 164 0.97 36.33 -0.22
N ARG A 165 0.73 37.05 -1.32
CA ARG A 165 1.81 37.62 -2.16
C ARG A 165 2.51 38.81 -1.50
N ALA A 166 1.76 39.64 -0.78
CA ALA A 166 2.29 40.78 -0.04
C ALA A 166 2.99 40.39 1.28
N ALA A 167 2.91 39.11 1.68
CA ALA A 167 3.45 38.59 2.92
C ALA A 167 4.98 38.74 2.99
N LYS A 168 5.46 39.32 4.08
CA LYS A 168 6.89 39.37 4.42
C LYS A 168 7.30 38.14 5.22
N ARG A 169 8.57 37.76 5.08
CA ARG A 169 9.21 36.66 5.82
C ARG A 169 10.61 37.09 6.20
N THR A 170 10.75 37.71 7.37
CA THR A 170 12.06 38.15 7.87
C THR A 170 12.88 36.93 8.29
N VAL A 171 14.14 36.89 7.86
CA VAL A 171 15.04 35.76 8.11
C VAL A 171 16.32 36.26 8.77
N GLU A 172 16.78 35.55 9.79
CA GLU A 172 17.99 35.88 10.56
C GLU A 172 18.80 34.59 10.85
N TRP A 173 20.10 34.74 11.12
CA TRP A 173 20.91 33.66 11.68
C TRP A 173 20.75 33.57 13.20
N PHE A 174 20.73 32.35 13.73
CA PHE A 174 20.86 32.05 15.16
C PHE A 174 22.32 31.71 15.47
N THR A 175 23.02 32.62 16.15
CA THR A 175 24.46 32.54 16.43
C THR A 175 24.80 32.45 17.93
N ASN A 176 23.81 32.40 18.82
CA ASN A 176 24.03 32.44 20.27
C ASN A 176 24.48 31.10 20.86
N GLY A 177 25.36 31.14 21.87
CA GLY A 177 25.85 29.97 22.63
C GLY A 177 24.83 29.28 23.54
N ASN A 178 23.54 29.58 23.42
CA ASN A 178 22.45 28.90 24.12
C ASN A 178 21.93 27.73 23.28
N ASP A 179 21.42 26.68 23.93
CA ASP A 179 20.73 25.63 23.19
C ASP A 179 19.42 26.14 22.56
N VAL A 180 19.02 25.54 21.44
CA VAL A 180 17.84 25.99 20.67
C VAL A 180 16.53 25.89 21.46
N ALA A 181 16.41 24.95 22.41
CA ALA A 181 15.20 24.79 23.21
C ALA A 181 15.03 25.95 24.20
N SER A 182 16.13 26.42 24.78
CA SER A 182 16.19 27.61 25.63
C SER A 182 15.78 28.86 24.86
N GLU A 183 16.26 29.03 23.63
CA GLU A 183 15.89 30.16 22.75
C GLU A 183 14.39 30.13 22.40
N VAL A 184 13.89 28.96 21.97
CA VAL A 184 12.46 28.77 21.64
C VAL A 184 11.59 29.09 22.85
N LYS A 185 11.96 28.62 24.05
CA LYS A 185 11.24 28.93 25.29
C LYS A 185 11.22 30.42 25.58
N GLN A 186 12.35 31.11 25.39
CA GLN A 186 12.46 32.54 25.70
C GLN A 186 11.64 33.42 24.73
N LYS A 187 11.63 33.05 23.44
CA LYS A 187 11.01 33.85 22.39
C LYS A 187 9.58 33.44 22.04
N HIS A 188 9.14 32.26 22.46
CA HIS A 188 7.77 31.81 22.22
C HIS A 188 6.76 32.83 22.72
N GLN A 189 5.86 33.26 21.84
CA GLN A 189 4.78 34.16 22.19
C GLN A 189 3.50 33.37 22.46
N ARG A 190 2.92 33.59 23.65
CA ARG A 190 1.61 33.04 24.01
C ARG A 190 0.56 33.35 22.94
N GLY A 191 -0.32 32.40 22.68
CA GLY A 191 -1.37 32.51 21.66
C GLY A 191 -0.87 32.41 20.21
N THR A 192 0.39 32.05 19.98
CA THR A 192 0.96 31.87 18.64
C THR A 192 1.52 30.45 18.42
N LEU A 193 1.81 30.11 17.15
CA LEU A 193 2.52 28.89 16.79
C LEU A 193 4.01 29.18 16.61
N SER A 194 4.84 28.50 17.40
CA SER A 194 6.29 28.42 17.21
C SER A 194 6.64 27.08 16.58
N LEU A 195 7.25 27.10 15.39
CA LEU A 195 7.65 25.91 14.65
C LEU A 195 9.16 25.72 14.75
N VAL A 196 9.62 24.54 15.15
CA VAL A 196 11.03 24.16 15.21
C VAL A 196 11.27 22.97 14.28
N VAL A 197 12.11 23.13 13.27
CA VAL A 197 12.39 22.11 12.26
C VAL A 197 13.83 21.66 12.37
N CYS A 198 14.03 20.41 12.79
CA CYS A 198 15.33 19.77 12.89
C CYS A 198 15.55 18.79 11.73
N ASN A 199 16.81 18.59 11.34
CA ASN A 199 17.11 17.69 10.21
C ASN A 199 17.10 16.21 10.60
N THR A 200 17.19 15.88 11.89
CA THR A 200 17.17 14.49 12.36
C THR A 200 16.13 14.27 13.47
N VAL A 201 15.65 13.04 13.57
CA VAL A 201 14.70 12.62 14.62
C VAL A 201 15.30 12.78 16.01
N ASP A 202 16.58 12.46 16.17
CA ASP A 202 17.25 12.55 17.48
C ASP A 202 17.40 14.00 17.94
N THR A 203 17.74 14.93 17.05
CA THR A 203 17.74 16.37 17.37
C THR A 203 16.34 16.84 17.76
N ALA A 204 15.31 16.48 16.99
CA ALA A 204 13.93 16.84 17.30
C ALA A 204 13.48 16.31 18.68
N ARG A 205 13.82 15.05 19.02
CA ARG A 205 13.53 14.45 20.33
C ARG A 205 14.25 15.18 21.46
N LYS A 206 15.54 15.53 21.28
CA LYS A 206 16.33 16.27 22.28
C LYS A 206 15.71 17.64 22.56
N VAL A 207 15.38 18.40 21.52
CA VAL A 207 14.73 19.71 21.67
C VAL A 207 13.36 19.57 22.34
N PHE A 208 12.54 18.63 21.90
CA PHE A 208 11.21 18.39 22.48
C PHE A 208 11.26 18.01 23.98
N SER A 209 12.26 17.22 24.37
CA SER A 209 12.45 16.79 25.76
C SER A 209 13.01 17.91 26.65
N ALA A 210 13.81 18.82 26.08
CA ALA A 210 14.36 19.98 26.80
C ALA A 210 13.31 21.09 27.05
N LEU A 211 12.23 21.14 26.27
CA LEU A 211 11.12 22.06 26.51
C LEU A 211 10.32 21.63 27.76
N PRO A 212 9.83 22.57 28.59
CA PRO A 212 9.09 22.24 29.81
C PRO A 212 7.74 21.58 29.50
N ASP A 213 7.32 20.62 30.31
CA ASP A 213 6.03 19.94 30.13
C ASP A 213 4.81 20.84 30.40
N SER A 214 5.02 21.97 31.10
CA SER A 214 3.99 23.00 31.29
C SER A 214 3.67 23.80 30.01
N GLN A 215 4.57 23.79 29.01
CA GLN A 215 4.34 24.44 27.72
C GLN A 215 3.60 23.46 26.82
N PRO A 216 2.44 23.84 26.22
CA PRO A 216 1.83 23.03 25.18
C PRO A 216 2.81 22.80 24.03
N LYS A 217 3.19 21.53 23.85
CA LYS A 217 4.13 21.08 22.81
C LYS A 217 3.66 19.81 22.10
N VAL A 218 4.04 19.67 20.84
CA VAL A 218 3.82 18.49 20.00
C VAL A 218 5.11 18.09 19.27
N LEU A 219 5.27 16.80 18.98
CA LEU A 219 6.41 16.23 18.26
C LEU A 219 5.93 15.54 16.97
N LEU A 220 6.42 15.99 15.82
CA LEU A 220 6.08 15.41 14.52
C LEU A 220 7.30 14.81 13.81
N THR A 221 7.38 13.48 13.80
CA THR A 221 8.42 12.72 13.08
C THR A 221 7.82 11.55 12.29
N SER A 222 8.65 10.90 11.46
CA SER A 222 8.26 9.68 10.73
C SER A 222 8.22 8.43 11.61
N ARG A 223 8.72 8.50 12.85
CA ARG A 223 9.07 7.35 13.70
C ARG A 223 7.98 6.94 14.68
N PHE A 224 6.72 7.11 14.31
CA PHE A 224 5.58 6.78 15.17
C PHE A 224 4.70 5.69 14.53
N ARG A 225 4.09 4.85 15.37
CA ARG A 225 2.86 4.11 15.01
C ARG A 225 1.75 5.10 14.73
N ARG A 226 0.76 4.70 13.92
CA ARG A 226 -0.34 5.59 13.50
C ARG A 226 -1.06 6.18 14.70
N GLN A 227 -1.55 5.34 15.61
CA GLN A 227 -2.36 5.76 16.75
C GLN A 227 -1.65 6.79 17.65
N ASP A 228 -0.33 6.70 17.78
CA ASP A 228 0.45 7.60 18.64
C ASP A 228 0.75 8.93 17.93
N ARG A 229 0.96 8.90 16.61
CA ARG A 229 1.15 10.10 15.79
C ARG A 229 -0.11 10.96 15.71
N ASP A 230 -1.26 10.30 15.57
CA ASP A 230 -2.53 10.96 15.31
C ASP A 230 -2.89 11.97 16.44
N GLU A 231 -2.44 11.73 17.67
CA GLU A 231 -2.63 12.65 18.80
C GLU A 231 -1.81 13.95 18.67
N HIS A 232 -0.52 13.87 18.32
CA HIS A 232 0.32 15.06 18.08
C HIS A 232 -0.20 15.89 16.91
N GLU A 233 -0.64 15.21 15.85
CA GLU A 233 -1.18 15.84 14.65
C GLU A 233 -2.53 16.52 14.94
N ARG A 234 -3.42 15.84 15.69
CA ARG A 234 -4.70 16.40 16.13
C ARG A 234 -4.52 17.70 16.91
N ARG A 235 -3.63 17.73 17.91
CA ARG A 235 -3.37 18.92 18.73
C ARG A 235 -2.86 20.11 17.90
N LEU A 236 -2.00 19.85 16.91
CA LEU A 236 -1.52 20.91 16.00
C LEU A 236 -2.65 21.48 15.12
N LEU A 237 -3.49 20.60 14.57
CA LEU A 237 -4.61 21.01 13.71
C LEU A 237 -5.71 21.73 14.51
N GLU A 238 -5.98 21.31 15.75
CA GLU A 238 -6.91 21.99 16.65
C GLU A 238 -6.45 23.42 16.96
N PHE A 239 -5.16 23.61 17.23
CA PHE A 239 -4.59 24.95 17.43
C PHE A 239 -4.76 25.83 16.17
N GLU A 240 -4.40 25.30 14.99
CA GLU A 240 -4.53 26.05 13.73
C GLU A 240 -6.01 26.35 13.41
N ALA A 241 -6.94 25.44 13.72
CA ALA A 241 -8.37 25.67 13.57
C ALA A 241 -8.86 26.80 14.48
N LYS A 242 -8.41 26.83 15.74
CA LYS A 242 -8.70 27.92 16.70
C LYS A 242 -8.16 29.25 16.19
N ARG A 243 -6.90 29.28 15.72
CA ARG A 243 -6.29 30.47 15.11
C ARG A 243 -7.10 31.00 13.94
N ARG A 244 -7.47 30.13 12.99
CA ARG A 244 -8.28 30.50 11.82
C ARG A 244 -9.68 30.98 12.19
N ALA A 245 -10.28 30.42 13.24
CA ALA A 245 -11.57 30.87 13.74
C ALA A 245 -11.50 32.30 14.30
N GLU A 246 -10.44 32.60 15.05
CA GLU A 246 -10.20 33.96 15.56
C GLU A 246 -9.92 34.96 14.42
N GLU A 247 -9.16 34.57 13.39
CA GLU A 247 -8.97 35.41 12.19
C GLU A 247 -10.30 35.68 11.46
N ARG A 248 -11.15 34.66 11.28
CA ARG A 248 -12.48 34.85 10.67
C ARG A 248 -13.36 35.76 11.51
N LYS A 249 -13.28 35.66 12.84
CA LYS A 249 -14.01 36.55 13.75
C LYS A 249 -13.56 38.00 13.57
N ARG A 250 -12.23 38.25 13.57
CA ARG A 250 -11.66 39.58 13.31
C ARG A 250 -12.12 40.14 11.97
N ASP A 251 -12.12 39.32 10.92
CA ASP A 251 -12.61 39.70 9.60
C ASP A 251 -14.10 40.09 9.61
N SER A 252 -14.94 39.28 10.27
CA SER A 252 -16.38 39.55 10.37
C SER A 252 -16.71 40.78 11.22
N GLU A 253 -15.87 41.10 12.20
CA GLU A 253 -15.98 42.28 13.06
C GLU A 253 -15.33 43.53 12.44
N GLY A 254 -14.72 43.42 11.25
CA GLY A 254 -14.02 44.53 10.59
C GLY A 254 -12.70 44.94 11.25
N ARG A 255 -12.15 44.14 12.16
CA ARG A 255 -10.92 44.38 12.92
C ARG A 255 -9.67 44.02 12.11
N LEU A 256 -9.53 44.63 10.93
CA LEU A 256 -8.47 44.30 9.96
C LEU A 256 -7.05 44.54 10.50
N GLU A 257 -6.88 45.50 11.41
CA GLU A 257 -5.63 45.83 12.10
C GLU A 257 -5.23 44.82 13.18
N ASP A 258 -6.16 43.95 13.59
CA ASP A 258 -5.90 42.88 14.56
C ASP A 258 -5.55 41.56 13.89
N ARG A 259 -5.55 41.49 12.55
CA ARG A 259 -5.15 40.30 11.80
C ARG A 259 -3.75 39.85 12.20
N GLY A 260 -3.60 38.54 12.36
CA GLY A 260 -2.33 37.92 12.70
C GLY A 260 -1.89 38.09 14.15
N LYS A 261 -2.58 38.87 14.99
CA LYS A 261 -2.25 39.01 16.43
C LYS A 261 -2.45 37.68 17.17
N PRO A 262 -1.79 37.46 18.32
CA PRO A 262 -1.96 36.23 19.10
C PRO A 262 -3.41 35.93 19.47
N ILE A 263 -3.74 34.65 19.64
CA ILE A 263 -5.04 34.21 20.16
C ILE A 263 -5.16 34.69 21.62
N PRO A 264 -6.24 35.41 21.98
CA PRO A 264 -6.45 35.86 23.36
C PRO A 264 -6.55 34.68 24.34
N ASP A 265 -5.97 34.84 25.53
CA ASP A 265 -6.04 33.88 26.65
C ASP A 265 -5.59 32.44 26.31
N ASP A 266 -4.71 32.29 25.32
CA ASP A 266 -4.17 31.01 24.90
C ASP A 266 -2.67 30.93 25.21
N ASP A 267 -2.18 29.76 25.63
CA ASP A 267 -0.77 29.56 25.99
C ASP A 267 0.14 29.44 24.76
N GLY A 268 -0.43 29.34 23.55
CA GLY A 268 0.32 29.07 22.32
C GLY A 268 0.69 27.60 22.18
N LEU A 269 1.29 27.26 21.04
CA LEU A 269 1.75 25.90 20.77
C LEU A 269 3.17 25.91 20.21
N VAL A 270 4.02 25.03 20.75
CA VAL A 270 5.34 24.74 20.18
C VAL A 270 5.28 23.42 19.42
N CYS A 271 5.54 23.45 18.12
CA CYS A 271 5.63 22.27 17.28
C CYS A 271 7.10 21.99 16.98
N VAL A 272 7.64 20.89 17.53
CA VAL A 272 8.96 20.39 17.15
C VAL A 272 8.77 19.31 16.10
N SER A 273 9.42 19.47 14.95
CA SER A 273 9.24 18.58 13.80
C SER A 273 10.56 18.28 13.12
N THR A 274 10.53 17.21 12.34
CA THR A 274 11.50 16.95 11.26
C THR A 274 10.98 17.52 9.95
N GLN A 275 11.53 17.09 8.81
CA GLN A 275 11.07 17.44 7.46
C GLN A 275 9.60 17.07 7.18
N VAL A 276 8.95 16.33 8.07
CA VAL A 276 7.53 15.95 7.96
C VAL A 276 6.60 17.16 7.79
N VAL A 277 6.96 18.33 8.32
CA VAL A 277 6.18 19.58 8.19
C VAL A 277 6.40 20.32 6.87
N GLU A 278 7.49 20.00 6.15
CA GLU A 278 7.82 20.63 4.86
C GLU A 278 6.74 20.36 3.82
N ALA A 279 5.96 19.29 3.97
CA ALA A 279 4.77 19.08 3.15
C ALA A 279 3.61 18.44 3.90
N GLY A 280 2.45 19.03 3.66
CA GLY A 280 1.17 18.44 4.03
C GLY A 280 0.51 18.94 5.29
N VAL A 281 1.14 19.84 6.04
CA VAL A 281 0.49 20.47 7.19
C VAL A 281 0.19 21.92 6.81
N ASP A 282 -1.08 22.22 6.56
CA ASP A 282 -1.56 23.58 6.24
C ASP A 282 -1.59 24.48 7.49
N ILE A 283 -0.41 24.87 7.99
CA ILE A 283 -0.21 25.73 9.18
C ILE A 283 0.44 27.06 8.81
N SER A 284 0.17 28.09 9.62
CA SER A 284 0.83 29.39 9.55
C SER A 284 1.54 29.68 10.88
N ALA A 285 2.86 29.53 10.90
CA ALA A 285 3.69 29.81 12.07
C ALA A 285 3.98 31.32 12.19
N TYR A 286 4.01 31.80 13.44
CA TYR A 286 4.45 33.15 13.77
C TYR A 286 5.98 33.23 13.90
N GLN A 287 6.57 32.17 14.47
CA GLN A 287 8.02 32.04 14.61
C GLN A 287 8.48 30.70 14.05
N LEU A 288 9.59 30.72 13.33
CA LEU A 288 10.23 29.53 12.78
C LEU A 288 11.68 29.45 13.26
N TRP A 289 12.07 28.31 13.80
CA TRP A 289 13.46 27.92 13.95
C TRP A 289 13.71 26.77 12.98
N SER A 290 14.73 26.87 12.14
CA SER A 290 15.09 25.79 11.22
C SER A 290 16.59 25.49 11.25
N GLU A 291 16.95 24.23 11.35
CA GLU A 291 18.30 23.79 11.02
C GLU A 291 18.55 24.08 9.53
N LEU A 292 19.78 24.46 9.15
CA LEU A 292 20.12 24.70 7.76
C LEU A 292 19.92 23.41 6.93
N ALA A 293 19.35 23.54 5.75
CA ALA A 293 19.02 22.43 4.86
C ALA A 293 19.21 22.86 3.39
N PRO A 294 19.16 21.94 2.41
CA PRO A 294 19.17 22.29 0.99
C PRO A 294 18.11 23.35 0.64
N TRP A 295 18.40 24.16 -0.38
CA TRP A 295 17.58 25.32 -0.75
C TRP A 295 16.10 25.01 -0.97
N PRO A 296 15.68 23.91 -1.63
CA PRO A 296 14.26 23.55 -1.73
C PRO A 296 13.59 23.37 -0.36
N SER A 297 14.25 22.71 0.59
CA SER A 297 13.74 22.53 1.96
C SER A 297 13.65 23.87 2.70
N VAL A 298 14.62 24.78 2.53
CA VAL A 298 14.56 26.14 3.10
C VAL A 298 13.33 26.89 2.62
N ILE A 299 13.07 26.91 1.30
CA ILE A 299 11.88 27.55 0.72
C ILE A 299 10.60 26.92 1.28
N GLN A 300 10.55 25.59 1.39
CA GLN A 300 9.35 24.89 1.90
C GLN A 300 9.08 25.19 3.38
N ARG A 301 10.13 25.23 4.22
CA ARG A 301 10.02 25.60 5.63
C ARG A 301 9.57 27.04 5.80
N LEU A 302 10.15 27.97 5.04
CA LEU A 302 9.69 29.36 4.98
C LEU A 302 8.25 29.47 4.47
N GLY A 303 7.81 28.54 3.61
CA GLY A 303 6.43 28.37 3.18
C GLY A 303 5.42 28.07 4.29
N ARG A 304 5.87 27.84 5.53
CA ARG A 304 5.04 27.71 6.75
C ARG A 304 5.09 28.96 7.63
N LEU A 305 6.02 29.89 7.41
CA LEU A 305 6.09 31.18 8.10
C LEU A 305 5.15 32.19 7.43
N ASN A 306 4.26 32.81 8.22
CA ASN A 306 3.30 33.79 7.72
C ASN A 306 2.61 33.32 6.42
N ARG A 307 2.18 32.05 6.41
CA ARG A 307 1.67 31.36 5.22
C ARG A 307 0.44 32.03 4.64
N ASP A 308 -0.37 32.62 5.50
CA ASP A 308 -1.60 33.32 5.14
C ASP A 308 -1.43 34.82 4.89
N GLY A 309 -0.22 35.37 5.09
CA GLY A 309 0.09 36.78 4.84
C GLY A 309 -0.56 37.75 5.82
N ARG A 310 -0.95 37.28 7.01
CA ARG A 310 -1.66 38.08 8.01
C ARG A 310 -0.74 38.69 9.08
N ASN A 311 0.52 38.27 9.17
CA ASN A 311 1.44 38.78 10.19
C ASN A 311 2.86 39.03 9.64
N ASN A 312 3.17 40.30 9.35
CA ASN A 312 4.48 40.72 8.85
C ASN A 312 5.55 40.89 9.94
N GLU A 313 5.22 40.67 11.21
CA GLU A 313 6.20 40.59 12.31
C GLU A 313 6.77 39.17 12.48
N ALA A 314 6.26 38.21 11.70
CA ALA A 314 6.72 36.83 11.74
C ALA A 314 8.20 36.71 11.33
N LYS A 315 8.97 35.90 12.08
CA LYS A 315 10.42 35.76 11.90
C LYS A 315 10.87 34.31 11.81
N ALA A 316 11.92 34.07 11.02
CA ALA A 316 12.65 32.81 10.98
C ALA A 316 14.09 32.97 11.46
N TRP A 317 14.57 32.00 12.23
CA TRP A 317 15.97 31.86 12.63
C TRP A 317 16.55 30.55 12.14
N PHE A 318 17.69 30.62 11.45
CA PHE A 318 18.41 29.44 10.96
C PHE A 318 19.66 29.16 11.79
N TRP A 319 19.98 27.88 12.00
CA TRP A 319 21.23 27.47 12.65
C TRP A 319 21.94 26.37 11.88
N GLU A 320 23.26 26.32 11.97
CA GLU A 320 24.06 25.29 11.30
C GLU A 320 24.13 24.02 12.15
N THR A 321 24.10 22.86 11.48
CA THR A 321 24.37 21.58 12.15
C THR A 321 25.81 21.58 12.66
N PRO A 322 26.09 21.24 13.94
CA PRO A 322 27.45 21.17 14.44
C PRO A 322 28.31 20.19 13.62
N GLU A 323 29.56 20.57 13.30
CA GLU A 323 30.53 19.66 12.69
C GLU A 323 30.74 18.45 13.62
N ARG A 324 30.87 17.24 13.05
CA ARG A 324 31.19 16.05 13.85
C ARG A 324 32.67 16.10 14.23
N ASP A 325 32.99 15.85 15.50
CA ASP A 325 34.37 15.66 15.97
C ASP A 325 35.01 14.45 15.24
N GLY A 326 35.77 14.73 14.18
CA GLY A 326 36.42 13.74 13.33
C GLY A 326 37.26 14.42 12.25
N GLY A 327 38.57 14.54 12.50
CA GLY A 327 39.44 15.53 11.86
C GLY A 327 39.51 15.56 10.32
N LYS A 328 39.76 16.77 9.78
CA LYS A 328 40.37 17.16 8.48
C LYS A 328 40.05 16.37 7.19
N LYS A 329 39.06 15.47 7.15
CA LYS A 329 38.49 14.99 5.88
C LYS A 329 37.28 15.86 5.54
N ALA A 330 37.18 16.27 4.28
CA ALA A 330 36.02 17.00 3.77
C ALA A 330 34.75 16.18 4.08
N GLN A 331 33.86 16.76 4.88
CA GLN A 331 32.64 16.09 5.29
C GLN A 331 31.68 16.08 4.09
N GLU A 332 31.47 14.92 3.46
CA GLU A 332 30.62 14.79 2.27
C GLU A 332 29.13 15.06 2.57
N ARG A 333 28.69 14.86 3.82
CA ARG A 333 27.29 15.04 4.26
C ARG A 333 27.15 15.78 5.59
N ILE A 334 26.19 16.71 5.64
CA ILE A 334 25.79 17.43 6.85
C ILE A 334 24.37 16.96 7.22
N GLY A 335 24.26 16.24 8.35
CA GLY A 335 23.02 15.55 8.70
C GLY A 335 22.58 14.56 7.60
N PRO A 336 21.32 14.64 7.10
CA PRO A 336 20.83 13.80 6.01
C PRO A 336 21.08 14.38 4.61
N TYR A 337 21.85 15.46 4.47
CA TYR A 337 22.01 16.15 3.19
C TYR A 337 23.46 16.18 2.71
N ASP A 338 23.66 16.36 1.41
CA ASP A 338 24.99 16.54 0.83
C ASP A 338 25.53 17.91 1.23
N ALA A 339 26.80 17.95 1.66
CA ALA A 339 27.41 19.18 2.17
C ALA A 339 27.41 20.31 1.12
N GLU A 340 27.60 19.98 -0.16
CA GLU A 340 27.55 20.94 -1.26
C GLU A 340 26.19 21.65 -1.38
N ASP A 341 25.09 20.93 -1.17
CA ASP A 341 23.75 21.52 -1.24
C ASP A 341 23.47 22.43 -0.05
N VAL A 342 23.97 22.06 1.13
CA VAL A 342 23.86 22.85 2.36
C VAL A 342 24.68 24.13 2.25
N GLU A 343 25.92 24.05 1.73
CA GLU A 343 26.76 25.22 1.47
C GLU A 343 26.16 26.15 0.41
N ARG A 344 25.56 25.59 -0.64
CA ARG A 344 24.84 26.39 -1.63
C ARG A 344 23.61 27.05 -1.03
N ALA A 345 22.86 26.34 -0.19
CA ALA A 345 21.71 26.90 0.52
C ALA A 345 22.13 28.01 1.49
N LYS A 346 23.29 27.90 2.15
CA LYS A 346 23.86 28.95 3.00
C LYS A 346 24.07 30.24 2.22
N LYS A 347 24.73 30.17 1.06
CA LYS A 347 24.94 31.34 0.18
C LYS A 347 23.63 32.01 -0.25
N LEU A 348 22.64 31.20 -0.64
CA LEU A 348 21.32 31.70 -1.03
C LEU A 348 20.55 32.28 0.17
N LEU A 349 20.70 31.69 1.35
CA LEU A 349 20.11 32.19 2.59
C LEU A 349 20.72 33.53 3.00
N ASP A 350 22.05 33.69 2.91
CA ASP A 350 22.74 34.96 3.16
C ASP A 350 22.23 36.07 2.24
N ALA A 351 22.04 35.76 0.96
CA ALA A 351 21.43 36.70 0.00
C ALA A 351 19.97 37.01 0.36
N LEU A 352 19.18 36.00 0.76
CA LEU A 352 17.77 36.17 1.13
C LEU A 352 17.61 37.06 2.37
N ILE A 353 18.50 36.94 3.37
CA ILE A 353 18.46 37.75 4.59
C ILE A 353 18.49 39.24 4.23
N LEU A 354 19.36 39.64 3.30
CA LEU A 354 19.48 41.03 2.82
C LEU A 354 18.23 41.54 2.06
N LEU A 355 17.40 40.62 1.56
CA LEU A 355 16.19 40.92 0.79
C LEU A 355 14.89 40.75 1.62
N SER A 356 15.00 40.25 2.85
CA SER A 356 13.86 39.75 3.63
C SER A 356 12.87 40.83 4.12
N ASP A 357 13.21 42.11 3.95
CA ASP A 357 12.31 43.25 4.20
C ASP A 357 11.25 43.46 3.10
N LYS A 358 11.42 42.82 1.95
CA LYS A 358 10.47 42.81 0.82
C LYS A 358 9.41 41.71 0.97
N PRO A 359 8.29 41.77 0.23
CA PRO A 359 7.39 40.63 0.08
C PRO A 359 8.16 39.39 -0.40
N PHE A 360 7.90 38.23 0.19
CA PHE A 360 8.70 37.02 -0.03
C PHE A 360 8.76 36.60 -1.52
N ALA A 361 7.66 36.72 -2.25
CA ALA A 361 7.62 36.38 -3.68
C ALA A 361 8.54 37.26 -4.53
N GLU A 362 8.66 38.55 -4.18
CA GLU A 362 9.56 39.49 -4.84
C GLU A 362 11.01 39.22 -4.44
N ALA A 363 11.26 38.97 -3.14
CA ALA A 363 12.60 38.63 -2.65
C ALA A 363 13.18 37.38 -3.32
N ILE A 364 12.38 36.33 -3.51
CA ILE A 364 12.81 35.12 -4.23
C ILE A 364 13.08 35.41 -5.70
N LYS A 365 12.22 36.19 -6.37
CA LYS A 365 12.44 36.56 -7.77
C LYS A 365 13.73 37.36 -7.97
N ASP A 366 13.98 38.35 -7.10
CA ASP A 366 15.20 39.15 -7.12
C ASP A 366 16.44 38.28 -6.85
N LEU A 367 16.35 37.35 -5.89
CA LEU A 367 17.41 36.41 -5.56
C LEU A 367 17.72 35.46 -6.73
N GLU A 368 16.70 34.90 -7.38
CA GLU A 368 16.86 34.04 -8.55
C GLU A 368 17.45 34.80 -9.74
N GLN A 369 17.19 36.10 -9.87
CA GLN A 369 17.84 36.94 -10.88
C GLN A 369 19.31 37.24 -10.55
N GLN A 370 19.61 37.57 -9.29
CA GLN A 370 20.97 37.92 -8.84
C GLN A 370 21.90 36.70 -8.73
N HIS A 371 21.35 35.54 -8.39
CA HIS A 371 22.08 34.29 -8.13
C HIS A 371 21.62 33.14 -9.03
N ALA A 372 21.23 33.44 -10.28
CA ALA A 372 20.60 32.48 -11.21
C ALA A 372 21.34 31.14 -11.32
N GLY A 373 22.67 31.15 -11.43
CA GLY A 373 23.45 29.91 -11.55
C GLY A 373 23.45 29.03 -10.30
N ASP A 374 23.45 29.63 -9.10
CA ASP A 374 23.35 28.89 -7.85
C ASP A 374 21.91 28.45 -7.57
N ALA A 375 20.92 29.31 -7.84
CA ALA A 375 19.51 28.97 -7.71
C ALA A 375 19.12 27.82 -8.65
N GLU A 376 19.47 27.90 -9.94
CA GLU A 376 19.19 26.83 -10.91
C GLU A 376 19.79 25.51 -10.45
N LYS A 377 21.10 25.48 -10.12
CA LYS A 377 21.77 24.26 -9.64
C LYS A 377 21.14 23.71 -8.36
N ALA A 378 20.68 24.57 -7.45
CA ALA A 378 20.04 24.16 -6.21
C ALA A 378 18.62 23.57 -6.42
N LEU A 379 17.96 23.92 -7.53
CA LEU A 379 16.62 23.43 -7.89
C LEU A 379 16.64 22.26 -8.89
N GLN A 380 17.80 21.93 -9.46
CA GLN A 380 17.94 20.77 -10.34
C GLN A 380 17.81 19.47 -9.54
N PRO A 381 16.89 18.56 -9.91
CA PRO A 381 16.80 17.27 -9.24
C PRO A 381 18.06 16.46 -9.51
N LYS A 382 18.67 15.94 -8.44
CA LYS A 382 19.81 15.03 -8.56
C LYS A 382 19.40 13.74 -9.25
N LEU A 383 20.30 13.22 -10.10
CA LEU A 383 20.11 11.92 -10.73
C LEU A 383 19.96 10.85 -9.65
N ALA A 384 18.89 10.07 -9.76
CA ALA A 384 18.57 9.02 -8.82
C ALA A 384 18.24 7.72 -9.58
N PRO A 385 18.27 6.56 -8.91
CA PRO A 385 17.86 5.30 -9.51
C PRO A 385 16.44 5.42 -10.08
N MET A 386 16.26 4.89 -11.29
CA MET A 386 14.99 4.91 -12.01
C MET A 386 14.75 3.52 -12.63
N PRO A 387 13.51 3.03 -12.66
CA PRO A 387 13.21 1.74 -13.24
C PRO A 387 13.35 1.80 -14.76
N ARG A 388 14.00 0.80 -15.34
CA ARG A 388 14.06 0.56 -16.77
C ARG A 388 12.89 -0.34 -17.16
N ALA A 389 12.58 -0.39 -18.46
CA ALA A 389 11.51 -1.26 -18.97
C ALA A 389 11.73 -2.73 -18.60
N LEU A 390 12.99 -3.18 -18.57
CA LEU A 390 13.38 -4.52 -18.15
C LEU A 390 13.01 -4.79 -16.69
N ASP A 391 13.25 -3.82 -15.80
CA ASP A 391 12.95 -3.93 -14.38
C ASP A 391 11.44 -4.10 -14.19
N VAL A 392 10.62 -3.24 -14.82
CA VAL A 392 9.16 -3.29 -14.71
C VAL A 392 8.58 -4.56 -15.33
N HIS A 393 9.15 -5.06 -16.42
CA HIS A 393 8.76 -6.34 -17.02
C HIS A 393 9.05 -7.50 -16.05
N GLY A 394 10.24 -7.54 -15.44
CA GLY A 394 10.61 -8.56 -14.45
C GLY A 394 9.77 -8.53 -13.18
N LEU A 395 9.27 -7.35 -12.79
CA LEU A 395 8.37 -7.19 -11.65
C LEU A 395 6.97 -7.80 -11.90
N PHE A 396 6.64 -8.23 -13.12
CA PHE A 396 5.39 -8.94 -13.40
C PHE A 396 5.28 -10.23 -12.59
N SER A 397 6.37 -10.96 -12.40
CA SER A 397 6.41 -12.10 -11.48
C SER A 397 6.29 -11.62 -10.04
N THR A 398 5.37 -12.25 -9.30
CA THR A 398 5.11 -12.00 -7.87
C THR A 398 5.58 -13.17 -7.00
N GLU A 399 6.35 -14.09 -7.58
CA GLU A 399 7.00 -15.17 -6.85
C GLU A 399 8.22 -14.67 -6.08
N ARG A 400 8.57 -15.43 -5.04
CA ARG A 400 9.80 -15.20 -4.28
C ARG A 400 11.01 -15.50 -5.18
N ASP A 401 12.09 -14.77 -4.98
CA ASP A 401 13.38 -15.08 -5.59
C ASP A 401 13.99 -16.35 -4.95
N VAL A 402 15.13 -16.80 -5.48
CA VAL A 402 15.86 -17.99 -5.00
C VAL A 402 16.34 -17.88 -3.55
N HIS A 403 16.34 -16.68 -2.97
CA HIS A 403 16.68 -16.42 -1.57
C HIS A 403 15.44 -16.29 -0.69
N GLY A 404 14.24 -16.55 -1.23
CA GLY A 404 12.98 -16.44 -0.52
C GLY A 404 12.50 -15.00 -0.33
N GLY A 405 13.18 -14.02 -0.93
CA GLY A 405 12.85 -12.59 -0.90
C GLY A 405 11.98 -12.16 -2.09
N PHE A 406 11.74 -10.86 -2.21
CA PHE A 406 11.09 -10.27 -3.39
C PHE A 406 12.01 -9.19 -3.95
N THR A 407 11.95 -8.97 -5.26
CA THR A 407 12.66 -7.87 -5.93
C THR A 407 12.33 -6.55 -5.24
N ASP A 408 13.34 -5.91 -4.67
CA ASP A 408 13.21 -4.65 -3.96
C ASP A 408 13.04 -3.48 -4.94
N VAL A 409 11.98 -2.71 -4.77
CA VAL A 409 11.68 -1.50 -5.55
C VAL A 409 11.97 -0.21 -4.77
N SER A 410 12.47 -0.31 -3.54
CA SER A 410 12.74 0.83 -2.66
C SER A 410 13.62 1.88 -3.32
N ALA A 411 14.60 1.43 -4.10
CA ALA A 411 15.49 2.26 -4.90
C ALA A 411 14.74 3.24 -5.83
N TYR A 412 13.59 2.83 -6.37
CA TYR A 412 12.77 3.62 -7.29
C TYR A 412 11.68 4.44 -6.58
N VAL A 413 11.41 4.16 -5.30
CA VAL A 413 10.32 4.80 -4.54
C VAL A 413 10.87 5.90 -3.62
N ARG A 414 11.89 5.60 -2.82
CA ARG A 414 12.54 6.55 -1.89
C ARG A 414 14.07 6.51 -1.89
N GLY A 415 14.67 5.49 -2.51
CA GLY A 415 16.12 5.30 -2.58
C GLY A 415 16.64 4.31 -1.53
N THR A 416 17.93 3.98 -1.62
CA THR A 416 18.64 3.01 -0.75
C THR A 416 19.53 3.67 0.30
N GLY A 417 19.25 4.93 0.64
CA GLY A 417 20.01 5.68 1.64
C GLY A 417 19.96 5.04 3.04
N PRO A 418 20.81 5.49 3.98
CA PRO A 418 20.84 4.99 5.36
C PRO A 418 19.51 5.15 6.12
N ASP A 419 18.60 5.97 5.59
CA ASP A 419 17.25 6.20 6.11
C ASP A 419 16.18 5.28 5.49
N ALA A 420 16.58 4.24 4.75
CA ALA A 420 15.64 3.27 4.20
C ALA A 420 14.96 2.48 5.32
N ASP A 421 13.62 2.46 5.28
CA ASP A 421 12.81 1.98 6.40
C ASP A 421 12.30 0.56 6.18
N LEU A 422 12.20 -0.20 7.26
CA LEU A 422 11.33 -1.37 7.38
C LEU A 422 10.17 -1.04 8.32
N THR A 423 9.14 -1.89 8.34
CA THR A 423 8.00 -1.74 9.24
C THR A 423 8.13 -2.71 10.40
N VAL A 424 8.16 -2.19 11.63
CA VAL A 424 8.23 -2.99 12.86
C VAL A 424 6.87 -2.99 13.56
N PHE A 425 6.46 -4.15 14.06
CA PHE A 425 5.33 -4.27 14.98
C PHE A 425 5.66 -5.24 16.12
N TRP A 426 4.93 -5.14 17.23
CA TRP A 426 5.20 -5.90 18.45
C TRP A 426 4.03 -6.82 18.79
N ARG A 427 4.34 -8.05 19.21
CA ARG A 427 3.37 -9.04 19.69
C ARG A 427 3.85 -9.69 20.99
N ASP A 428 2.89 -10.27 21.71
CA ASP A 428 3.15 -11.01 22.95
C ASP A 428 2.90 -12.52 22.78
N TRP A 429 3.77 -13.34 23.38
CA TRP A 429 3.61 -14.79 23.48
C TRP A 429 4.40 -15.35 24.66
N ARG A 430 4.03 -16.56 25.10
CA ARG A 430 4.76 -17.26 26.17
C ARG A 430 5.83 -18.18 25.58
N GLY A 431 6.99 -18.23 26.22
CA GLY A 431 8.11 -19.10 25.83
C GLY A 431 9.09 -18.45 24.84
N THR A 432 9.98 -19.25 24.28
CA THR A 432 11.10 -18.77 23.43
C THR A 432 10.73 -18.57 21.97
N ALA A 433 9.60 -19.13 21.52
CA ALA A 433 9.12 -19.07 20.14
C ALA A 433 7.61 -18.79 20.08
N PRO A 434 7.12 -18.13 19.01
CA PRO A 434 5.70 -17.92 18.80
C PRO A 434 5.00 -19.27 18.58
N PRO A 435 3.69 -19.34 18.86
CA PRO A 435 2.89 -20.51 18.54
C PRO A 435 2.89 -20.81 17.03
N ARG A 436 2.50 -22.03 16.65
CA ARG A 436 2.44 -22.49 15.26
C ARG A 436 1.09 -23.11 14.96
N GLY A 437 0.72 -23.14 13.68
CA GLY A 437 -0.52 -23.78 13.25
C GLY A 437 -1.72 -23.21 13.99
N ASP A 438 -2.61 -24.09 14.46
CA ASP A 438 -3.88 -23.69 15.07
C ASP A 438 -3.74 -22.90 16.37
N ASP A 439 -2.55 -22.89 16.99
CA ASP A 439 -2.27 -22.12 18.21
C ASP A 439 -1.98 -20.62 17.94
N LEU A 440 -1.91 -20.19 16.66
CA LEU A 440 -1.82 -18.78 16.26
C LEU A 440 -3.19 -18.09 16.42
N ASP A 441 -3.56 -17.79 17.67
CA ASP A 441 -4.90 -17.34 18.08
C ASP A 441 -5.06 -15.83 18.29
N GLY A 442 -4.00 -15.05 18.02
CA GLY A 442 -4.04 -13.59 18.04
C GLY A 442 -4.76 -12.99 16.83
N PRO A 443 -5.12 -11.69 16.88
CA PRO A 443 -5.74 -11.02 15.74
C PRO A 443 -4.75 -10.98 14.56
N PRO A 444 -5.26 -10.99 13.30
CA PRO A 444 -4.43 -10.81 12.11
C PRO A 444 -3.54 -9.58 12.23
N LEU A 445 -2.44 -9.58 11.49
CA LEU A 445 -1.54 -8.44 11.41
C LEU A 445 -2.27 -7.22 10.83
N ASP A 446 -2.43 -6.19 11.65
CA ASP A 446 -2.84 -4.86 11.21
C ASP A 446 -1.61 -3.96 11.11
N VAL A 447 -0.89 -4.07 9.98
CA VAL A 447 0.28 -3.22 9.68
C VAL A 447 -0.09 -1.73 9.75
N GLN A 448 -1.36 -1.40 9.51
CA GLN A 448 -1.81 -0.03 9.40
C GLN A 448 -1.77 0.67 10.78
N ASN A 449 -2.29 0.02 11.81
CA ASN A 449 -2.34 0.60 13.15
C ASN A 449 -1.12 0.26 14.01
N GLU A 450 -0.55 -0.93 13.82
CA GLU A 450 0.51 -1.44 14.69
C GLU A 450 1.94 -1.15 14.17
N GLY A 451 2.07 -0.86 12.87
CA GLY A 451 3.37 -0.68 12.21
C GLY A 451 4.05 0.64 12.54
N CYS A 452 5.35 0.58 12.85
CA CYS A 452 6.26 1.72 13.00
C CYS A 452 7.36 1.65 11.94
N ALA A 453 7.60 2.76 11.22
CA ALA A 453 8.71 2.86 10.27
C ALA A 453 10.03 3.07 11.01
N VAL A 454 10.98 2.16 10.83
CA VAL A 454 12.29 2.17 11.51
C VAL A 454 13.40 2.03 10.47
N PRO A 455 14.49 2.84 10.54
CA PRO A 455 15.62 2.65 9.65
C PRO A 455 16.17 1.23 9.84
N PHE A 456 16.32 0.47 8.77
CA PHE A 456 16.66 -0.95 8.90
C PHE A 456 18.03 -1.15 9.57
N PHE A 457 18.97 -0.23 9.33
CA PHE A 457 20.27 -0.21 10.00
C PHE A 457 20.16 -0.03 11.51
N HIS A 458 19.29 0.88 11.97
CA HIS A 458 19.06 1.10 13.41
C HIS A 458 18.42 -0.12 14.06
N LEU A 459 17.44 -0.76 13.40
CA LEU A 459 16.87 -2.00 13.91
C LEU A 459 17.93 -3.11 13.96
N ARG A 460 18.71 -3.28 12.89
CA ARG A 460 19.76 -4.30 12.82
C ARG A 460 20.75 -4.17 13.98
N ASP A 461 21.20 -2.95 14.25
CA ASP A 461 22.18 -2.70 15.30
C ASP A 461 21.55 -2.89 16.69
N ALA A 462 20.30 -2.46 16.89
CA ALA A 462 19.53 -2.73 18.11
C ALA A 462 19.34 -4.24 18.36
N LEU A 463 19.00 -5.02 17.33
CA LEU A 463 18.84 -6.48 17.45
C LEU A 463 20.15 -7.19 17.79
N LYS A 464 21.25 -6.77 17.16
CA LYS A 464 22.61 -7.29 17.46
C LYS A 464 23.00 -7.00 18.91
N ALA A 465 22.86 -5.75 19.35
CA ALA A 465 23.21 -5.33 20.71
C ALA A 465 22.41 -6.11 21.76
N ARG A 466 21.14 -6.40 21.49
CA ARG A 466 20.23 -7.07 22.42
C ARG A 466 20.20 -8.59 22.30
N ARG A 467 20.87 -9.17 21.29
CA ARG A 467 20.71 -10.58 20.88
C ARG A 467 19.24 -10.98 20.69
N ALA A 468 18.45 -10.05 20.16
CA ALA A 468 17.01 -10.21 19.98
C ALA A 468 16.69 -10.85 18.62
N VAL A 469 15.53 -11.49 18.55
CA VAL A 469 15.07 -12.26 17.38
C VAL A 469 14.01 -11.46 16.62
N ALA A 470 14.27 -11.20 15.34
CA ALA A 470 13.29 -10.66 14.40
C ALA A 470 12.58 -11.78 13.65
N ARG A 471 11.30 -11.58 13.30
CA ARG A 471 10.52 -12.57 12.53
C ARG A 471 9.73 -11.98 11.37
N THR A 472 9.56 -12.76 10.31
CA THR A 472 8.72 -12.45 9.15
C THR A 472 7.72 -13.60 8.89
N TRP A 473 6.66 -13.32 8.14
CA TRP A 473 5.65 -14.32 7.81
C TRP A 473 6.04 -15.11 6.55
N ASN A 474 6.03 -16.44 6.64
CA ASN A 474 6.14 -17.34 5.50
C ASN A 474 4.73 -17.80 5.09
N ASP A 475 4.28 -17.37 3.90
CA ASP A 475 2.98 -17.73 3.35
C ASP A 475 2.87 -19.18 2.86
N GLU A 476 3.98 -19.82 2.51
CA GLU A 476 4.01 -21.23 2.07
C GLU A 476 3.85 -22.17 3.26
N ASP A 477 4.57 -21.90 4.35
CA ASP A 477 4.59 -22.72 5.57
C ASP A 477 3.57 -22.28 6.64
N ASP A 478 2.84 -21.18 6.42
CA ASP A 478 1.82 -20.64 7.34
C ASP A 478 2.41 -20.44 8.76
N ALA A 479 3.62 -19.86 8.82
CA ALA A 479 4.42 -19.76 10.04
C ALA A 479 5.24 -18.45 10.11
N TRP A 480 5.53 -18.04 11.35
CA TRP A 480 6.49 -16.97 11.64
C TRP A 480 7.91 -17.53 11.69
N GLU A 481 8.78 -17.02 10.83
CA GLU A 481 10.16 -17.49 10.67
C GLU A 481 11.17 -16.48 11.16
N HIS A 482 12.34 -16.98 11.55
CA HIS A 482 13.45 -16.15 12.00
C HIS A 482 14.10 -15.42 10.82
N VAL A 483 14.35 -14.12 11.00
CA VAL A 483 15.15 -13.30 10.07
C VAL A 483 16.44 -12.90 10.76
N ALA A 484 17.60 -13.30 10.21
CA ALA A 484 18.86 -12.89 10.79
C ALA A 484 19.09 -11.38 10.55
N PRO A 485 19.80 -10.66 11.43
CA PRO A 485 20.02 -9.21 11.26
C PRO A 485 20.71 -8.81 9.94
N ARG A 486 21.47 -9.71 9.31
CA ARG A 486 22.12 -9.47 8.01
C ARG A 486 21.16 -9.57 6.83
N ASP A 487 20.02 -10.24 7.00
CA ASP A 487 19.03 -10.50 5.96
C ASP A 487 17.88 -9.47 6.01
N LEU A 488 17.96 -8.50 6.93
CA LEU A 488 17.03 -7.38 6.99
C LEU A 488 17.25 -6.43 5.81
N CYS A 489 16.22 -6.25 5.00
CA CYS A 489 16.18 -5.28 3.92
C CYS A 489 15.06 -4.23 4.14
N PRO A 490 15.16 -3.05 3.49
CA PRO A 490 14.08 -2.07 3.45
C PRO A 490 12.76 -2.69 2.96
N GLY A 491 11.63 -2.16 3.43
CA GLY A 491 10.30 -2.60 3.05
C GLY A 491 9.79 -3.88 3.73
N MET A 492 10.65 -4.64 4.43
CA MET A 492 10.22 -5.80 5.21
C MET A 492 9.24 -5.41 6.31
N VAL A 493 8.35 -6.35 6.65
CA VAL A 493 7.48 -6.25 7.83
C VAL A 493 8.00 -7.22 8.88
N ILE A 494 8.50 -6.68 9.99
CA ILE A 494 9.20 -7.41 11.04
C ILE A 494 8.37 -7.43 12.32
N MET A 495 8.13 -8.63 12.82
CA MET A 495 7.55 -8.87 14.14
C MET A 495 8.65 -8.94 15.20
N LEU A 496 8.48 -8.19 16.29
CA LEU A 496 9.29 -8.28 17.51
C LEU A 496 8.44 -8.75 18.69
N HIS A 497 9.10 -9.36 19.68
CA HIS A 497 8.47 -9.56 20.99
C HIS A 497 8.34 -8.21 21.71
N ARG A 498 7.30 -8.03 22.52
CA ARG A 498 7.14 -6.80 23.33
C ARG A 498 8.39 -6.43 24.14
N ASP A 499 9.04 -7.45 24.73
CA ASP A 499 10.22 -7.24 25.59
C ASP A 499 11.49 -6.85 24.84
N VAL A 500 11.47 -6.85 23.51
CA VAL A 500 12.60 -6.30 22.73
C VAL A 500 12.71 -4.79 22.96
N GLY A 501 11.60 -4.11 23.27
CA GLY A 501 11.54 -2.66 23.48
C GLY A 501 11.85 -1.85 22.22
N GLY A 502 12.28 -0.60 22.39
CA GLY A 502 12.69 0.33 21.33
C GLY A 502 11.66 1.40 20.99
N TYR A 503 10.53 1.47 21.70
CA TYR A 503 9.42 2.35 21.32
C TYR A 503 8.68 2.95 22.52
N ASP A 504 8.56 4.28 22.54
CA ASP A 504 7.79 5.06 23.51
C ASP A 504 6.60 5.74 22.81
N ALA A 505 5.42 5.74 23.46
CA ALA A 505 4.20 6.28 22.84
C ALA A 505 4.24 7.81 22.61
N ARG A 506 5.06 8.56 23.35
CA ARG A 506 5.20 10.03 23.21
C ARG A 506 6.32 10.43 22.27
N LEU A 507 7.39 9.61 22.18
CA LEU A 507 8.61 9.91 21.42
C LEU A 507 8.76 9.09 20.12
N GLY A 508 7.99 8.01 19.96
CA GLY A 508 8.06 7.10 18.82
C GLY A 508 9.14 6.04 18.99
N TRP A 509 9.75 5.59 17.89
CA TRP A 509 10.91 4.70 17.92
C TRP A 509 12.11 5.44 18.51
N THR A 510 12.55 4.96 19.67
CA THR A 510 13.67 5.53 20.42
C THR A 510 14.95 4.75 20.24
N GLY A 511 14.85 3.45 19.94
CA GLY A 511 16.00 2.54 19.94
C GLY A 511 16.48 2.18 21.36
N GLU A 512 15.75 2.55 22.41
CA GLU A 512 16.10 2.23 23.80
C GLU A 512 15.39 0.95 24.27
N LYS A 513 16.11 0.09 25.00
CA LYS A 513 15.57 -1.21 25.44
C LYS A 513 14.41 -1.06 26.42
N ASP A 514 14.48 -0.06 27.29
CA ASP A 514 13.54 0.12 28.39
C ASP A 514 12.22 0.77 27.95
N ASP A 515 12.18 1.30 26.72
CA ASP A 515 10.97 1.81 26.10
C ASP A 515 10.14 0.64 25.54
N VAL A 516 9.27 0.12 26.39
CA VAL A 516 8.43 -1.06 26.15
C VAL A 516 6.95 -0.67 26.11
N LEU A 517 6.24 -1.19 25.12
CA LEU A 517 4.78 -1.03 25.01
C LEU A 517 4.05 -1.77 26.14
N GLY A 518 3.15 -1.06 26.81
CA GLY A 518 2.37 -1.58 27.94
C GLY A 518 1.37 -2.68 27.56
N ASP A 519 0.72 -2.56 26.40
CA ASP A 519 -0.23 -3.55 25.87
C ASP A 519 0.04 -3.80 24.37
N VAL A 520 0.10 -5.06 23.97
CA VAL A 520 0.21 -5.51 22.57
C VAL A 520 -0.61 -6.80 22.36
N PRO A 521 -1.15 -7.05 21.16
CA PRO A 521 -1.94 -8.26 20.93
C PRO A 521 -1.08 -9.53 20.92
N ARG A 522 -1.72 -10.69 21.14
CA ARG A 522 -1.08 -12.01 20.93
C ARG A 522 -0.71 -12.21 19.46
N VAL A 523 0.20 -13.15 19.21
CA VAL A 523 0.61 -13.53 17.85
C VAL A 523 -0.57 -14.15 17.10
N GLY A 524 -0.97 -13.51 16.00
CA GLY A 524 -1.91 -14.04 15.03
C GLY A 524 -1.21 -14.56 13.77
N ARG A 525 -2.00 -15.10 12.84
CA ARG A 525 -1.54 -15.53 11.52
C ARG A 525 -1.36 -14.33 10.57
N GLY A 526 -0.45 -14.46 9.61
CA GLY A 526 -0.47 -13.67 8.37
C GLY A 526 -1.40 -14.29 7.32
N ARG A 527 -1.37 -13.79 6.08
CA ARG A 527 -2.16 -14.36 4.96
C ARG A 527 -1.39 -15.55 4.35
N ALA A 528 -2.00 -16.74 4.28
CA ALA A 528 -1.31 -17.91 3.74
C ALA A 528 -1.50 -18.06 2.22
N LEU A 529 -0.59 -18.82 1.59
CA LEU A 529 -0.77 -19.31 0.22
C LEU A 529 -2.07 -20.10 0.21
N ARG A 530 -2.19 -21.20 0.95
CA ARG A 530 -3.29 -22.18 0.84
C ARG A 530 -4.70 -21.71 1.26
N ASP A 531 -4.85 -20.50 1.82
CA ASP A 531 -6.16 -19.99 2.25
C ASP A 531 -7.06 -19.59 1.06
N ASP A 532 -8.37 -19.78 1.20
CA ASP A 532 -9.40 -19.32 0.25
C ASP A 532 -10.52 -18.54 0.99
N GLU A 533 -10.13 -17.47 1.69
CA GLU A 533 -11.02 -16.68 2.55
C GLU A 533 -12.25 -16.12 1.80
N ARG A 534 -12.16 -15.91 0.47
CA ARG A 534 -13.30 -15.41 -0.33
C ARG A 534 -14.33 -16.48 -0.66
N THR A 535 -14.00 -17.76 -0.50
CA THR A 535 -15.00 -18.83 -0.54
C THR A 535 -15.88 -18.79 0.72
N GLU A 536 -15.40 -18.24 1.84
CA GLU A 536 -16.16 -18.04 3.08
C GLU A 536 -17.05 -16.78 3.01
N ALA A 537 -18.04 -16.82 2.12
CA ALA A 537 -18.92 -15.68 1.84
C ALA A 537 -20.04 -15.49 2.88
N GLY A 538 -20.20 -16.43 3.81
CA GLY A 538 -21.29 -16.38 4.82
C GLY A 538 -22.57 -17.09 4.37
N TYR A 539 -22.56 -17.72 3.20
CA TYR A 539 -23.70 -18.41 2.61
C TYR A 539 -23.23 -19.56 1.72
N TRP A 540 -24.13 -20.48 1.38
CA TRP A 540 -23.90 -21.46 0.32
C TRP A 540 -24.43 -20.94 -1.02
N ALA A 541 -23.65 -21.08 -2.08
CA ALA A 541 -24.08 -20.86 -3.45
C ALA A 541 -23.54 -21.99 -4.34
N SER A 542 -24.38 -22.51 -5.24
CA SER A 542 -23.98 -23.56 -6.17
C SER A 542 -22.91 -23.05 -7.13
N LEU A 543 -22.11 -23.98 -7.65
CA LEU A 543 -21.06 -23.64 -8.62
C LEU A 543 -21.63 -23.00 -9.89
N ASP A 544 -22.71 -23.56 -10.44
CA ASP A 544 -23.32 -23.05 -11.67
C ASP A 544 -23.86 -21.63 -11.50
N THR A 545 -24.53 -21.35 -10.38
CA THR A 545 -25.03 -19.99 -10.07
C THR A 545 -23.87 -19.01 -10.00
N HIS A 546 -22.81 -19.35 -9.27
CA HIS A 546 -21.67 -18.44 -9.10
C HIS A 546 -20.94 -18.16 -10.43
N LEU A 547 -20.72 -19.18 -11.26
CA LEU A 547 -20.08 -19.01 -12.57
C LEU A 547 -20.95 -18.15 -13.52
N ALA A 548 -22.27 -18.31 -13.48
CA ALA A 548 -23.20 -17.47 -14.25
C ALA A 548 -23.21 -16.01 -13.77
N ASP A 549 -23.20 -15.78 -12.46
CA ASP A 549 -23.12 -14.44 -11.87
C ASP A 549 -21.80 -13.76 -12.24
N ALA A 550 -20.67 -14.47 -12.16
CA ALA A 550 -19.36 -13.97 -12.55
C ALA A 550 -19.30 -13.60 -14.04
N ARG A 551 -19.87 -14.44 -14.92
CA ARG A 551 -20.02 -14.14 -16.36
C ARG A 551 -20.81 -12.85 -16.58
N SER A 552 -21.93 -12.69 -15.88
CA SER A 552 -22.81 -11.52 -15.98
C SER A 552 -22.12 -10.23 -15.53
N GLU A 553 -21.42 -10.28 -14.39
CA GLU A 553 -20.64 -9.13 -13.87
C GLU A 553 -19.49 -8.76 -14.82
N ALA A 554 -18.76 -9.74 -15.36
CA ALA A 554 -17.70 -9.50 -16.34
C ALA A 554 -18.25 -8.84 -17.62
N GLY A 555 -19.42 -9.29 -18.11
CA GLY A 555 -20.09 -8.68 -19.26
C GLY A 555 -20.48 -7.22 -19.01
N ARG A 556 -21.01 -6.91 -17.82
CA ARG A 556 -21.34 -5.53 -17.41
C ARG A 556 -20.10 -4.65 -17.28
N LEU A 557 -19.01 -5.17 -16.71
CA LEU A 557 -17.72 -4.46 -16.62
C LEU A 557 -17.16 -4.11 -17.99
N CYS A 558 -17.07 -5.08 -18.91
CA CYS A 558 -16.59 -4.84 -20.26
C CYS A 558 -17.43 -3.79 -21.00
N ALA A 559 -18.76 -3.86 -20.86
CA ALA A 559 -19.66 -2.88 -21.46
C ALA A 559 -19.46 -1.47 -20.88
N ALA A 560 -19.34 -1.34 -19.56
CA ALA A 560 -19.17 -0.05 -18.90
C ALA A 560 -17.82 0.61 -19.22
N LEU A 561 -16.77 -0.19 -19.39
CA LEU A 561 -15.42 0.27 -19.76
C LEU A 561 -15.23 0.47 -21.27
N GLY A 562 -16.23 0.11 -22.08
CA GLY A 562 -16.14 0.13 -23.53
C GLY A 562 -14.98 -0.72 -24.04
N LEU A 563 -14.93 -1.99 -23.62
CA LEU A 563 -14.00 -3.00 -24.11
C LEU A 563 -14.70 -3.85 -25.16
N ASP A 564 -14.07 -3.98 -26.32
CA ASP A 564 -14.57 -4.64 -27.52
C ASP A 564 -13.53 -5.64 -28.07
N ASP A 565 -14.02 -6.63 -28.82
CA ASP A 565 -13.15 -7.66 -29.42
C ASP A 565 -12.56 -7.22 -30.77
N GLU A 566 -13.02 -6.09 -31.31
CA GLU A 566 -12.62 -5.52 -32.60
C GLU A 566 -11.40 -4.56 -32.47
N ASP A 567 -10.88 -4.34 -31.27
CA ASP A 567 -9.67 -3.55 -31.05
C ASP A 567 -8.49 -4.15 -31.83
N GLN A 568 -7.84 -3.33 -32.65
CA GLN A 568 -6.73 -3.76 -33.51
C GLN A 568 -5.49 -4.17 -32.73
N MET A 569 -5.25 -3.53 -31.58
CA MET A 569 -4.09 -3.77 -30.73
C MET A 569 -4.36 -4.89 -29.72
N PHE A 570 -5.62 -5.04 -29.28
CA PHE A 570 -6.03 -6.00 -28.26
C PHE A 570 -7.24 -6.85 -28.70
N PRO A 571 -7.08 -7.73 -29.71
CA PRO A 571 -8.20 -8.52 -30.22
C PRO A 571 -8.70 -9.52 -29.17
N ARG A 572 -10.01 -9.80 -29.20
CA ARG A 572 -10.66 -10.82 -28.35
C ARG A 572 -10.57 -10.61 -26.83
N ILE A 573 -10.19 -9.42 -26.34
CA ILE A 573 -10.05 -9.16 -24.89
C ILE A 573 -11.37 -9.25 -24.14
N ARG A 574 -12.48 -8.78 -24.72
CA ARG A 574 -13.81 -8.85 -24.09
C ARG A 574 -14.24 -10.30 -23.93
N THR A 575 -14.07 -11.11 -24.97
CA THR A 575 -14.30 -12.56 -24.90
C THR A 575 -13.40 -13.21 -23.85
N ALA A 576 -12.11 -12.86 -23.78
CA ALA A 576 -11.18 -13.43 -22.82
C ALA A 576 -11.57 -13.14 -21.35
N ILE A 577 -11.99 -11.91 -21.04
CA ILE A 577 -12.44 -11.52 -19.70
C ILE A 577 -13.72 -12.27 -19.31
N ILE A 578 -14.73 -12.27 -20.18
CA ILE A 578 -16.03 -12.89 -19.90
C ILE A 578 -15.89 -14.38 -19.69
N GLU A 579 -15.17 -15.07 -20.58
CA GLU A 579 -15.01 -16.53 -20.51
C GLU A 579 -14.04 -16.93 -19.39
N GLY A 580 -13.00 -16.13 -19.14
CA GLY A 580 -12.12 -16.30 -17.98
C GLY A 580 -12.90 -16.22 -16.67
N ALA A 581 -13.75 -15.21 -16.49
CA ALA A 581 -14.63 -15.09 -15.32
C ALA A 581 -15.70 -16.19 -15.26
N ALA A 582 -16.27 -16.60 -16.39
CA ALA A 582 -17.29 -17.64 -16.44
C ALA A 582 -16.79 -19.05 -16.07
N LEU A 583 -15.47 -19.26 -16.09
CA LEU A 583 -14.85 -20.58 -15.92
C LEU A 583 -13.75 -20.61 -14.85
N HIS A 584 -13.46 -19.49 -14.19
CA HIS A 584 -12.35 -19.37 -13.22
C HIS A 584 -12.43 -20.36 -12.05
N ASP A 585 -13.64 -20.72 -11.65
CA ASP A 585 -13.94 -21.54 -10.48
C ASP A 585 -14.32 -23.00 -10.83
N LEU A 586 -14.19 -23.44 -12.10
CA LEU A 586 -14.47 -24.83 -12.51
C LEU A 586 -13.81 -25.87 -11.58
N GLY A 587 -12.57 -25.62 -11.17
CA GLY A 587 -11.79 -26.49 -10.30
C GLY A 587 -12.40 -26.72 -8.92
N LYS A 588 -13.39 -25.92 -8.50
CA LYS A 588 -14.13 -26.17 -7.24
C LYS A 588 -14.98 -27.44 -7.33
N ALA A 589 -15.35 -27.89 -8.53
CA ALA A 589 -16.01 -29.18 -8.73
C ALA A 589 -15.12 -30.38 -8.34
N HIS A 590 -13.82 -30.18 -8.15
CA HIS A 590 -12.90 -31.25 -7.81
C HIS A 590 -13.29 -31.92 -6.47
N PRO A 591 -13.31 -33.27 -6.38
CA PRO A 591 -13.76 -33.99 -5.18
C PRO A 591 -13.01 -33.59 -3.89
N GLN A 592 -11.68 -33.41 -3.96
CA GLN A 592 -10.88 -32.96 -2.83
C GLN A 592 -11.34 -31.59 -2.29
N TRP A 593 -11.75 -30.67 -3.17
CA TRP A 593 -12.21 -29.35 -2.77
C TRP A 593 -13.60 -29.43 -2.12
N GLN A 594 -14.54 -30.15 -2.75
CA GLN A 594 -15.90 -30.34 -2.21
C GLN A 594 -15.89 -31.05 -0.86
N GLN A 595 -15.03 -32.05 -0.65
CA GLN A 595 -14.89 -32.77 0.62
C GLN A 595 -14.34 -31.91 1.75
N ALA A 596 -13.61 -30.84 1.44
CA ALA A 596 -13.05 -29.96 2.44
C ALA A 596 -14.06 -28.94 2.98
N LEU A 597 -15.20 -28.76 2.32
CA LEU A 597 -16.20 -27.76 2.70
C LEU A 597 -16.74 -28.02 4.12
N PRO A 598 -16.96 -26.97 4.91
CA PRO A 598 -17.57 -27.12 6.21
C PRO A 598 -18.99 -27.66 6.06
N ALA A 599 -19.18 -28.91 6.48
CA ALA A 599 -20.41 -29.69 6.42
C ALA A 599 -20.90 -30.08 5.01
N VAL A 600 -20.09 -30.87 4.31
CA VAL A 600 -20.40 -31.59 3.06
C VAL A 600 -21.77 -32.29 3.06
N SER A 601 -22.33 -32.63 4.23
CA SER A 601 -23.61 -33.33 4.40
C SER A 601 -24.80 -32.46 4.84
N ALA A 602 -24.62 -31.17 5.12
CA ALA A 602 -25.68 -30.34 5.70
C ALA A 602 -26.73 -29.85 4.68
N LEU A 603 -26.40 -29.83 3.38
CA LEU A 603 -27.30 -29.41 2.32
C LEU A 603 -27.17 -30.32 1.07
N PRO A 604 -28.26 -30.90 0.55
CA PRO A 604 -28.25 -31.55 -0.75
C PRO A 604 -28.14 -30.51 -1.89
N GLY A 605 -27.59 -30.90 -3.05
CA GLY A 605 -27.62 -30.05 -4.26
C GLY A 605 -26.31 -29.37 -4.67
N GLY A 606 -25.14 -29.88 -4.25
CA GLY A 606 -23.83 -29.45 -4.77
C GLY A 606 -23.60 -29.83 -6.24
N PRO A 607 -22.44 -29.48 -6.84
CA PRO A 607 -21.27 -28.90 -6.18
C PRO A 607 -21.46 -27.42 -5.77
N TRP A 608 -20.82 -27.03 -4.67
CA TRP A 608 -20.89 -25.67 -4.11
C TRP A 608 -19.67 -24.85 -4.52
N ALA A 609 -19.84 -23.53 -4.71
CA ALA A 609 -18.73 -22.60 -4.94
C ALA A 609 -18.37 -21.73 -3.72
N LYS A 610 -19.34 -21.48 -2.85
CA LYS A 610 -19.18 -20.65 -1.65
C LYS A 610 -19.75 -21.39 -0.44
N CYS A 611 -19.24 -21.05 0.74
CA CYS A 611 -19.66 -21.65 2.00
C CYS A 611 -19.75 -20.58 3.12
N PRO A 612 -20.48 -20.88 4.20
CA PRO A 612 -20.51 -19.99 5.35
C PRO A 612 -19.19 -19.98 6.10
N ARG A 613 -19.02 -18.96 6.93
CA ARG A 613 -17.88 -18.87 7.84
C ARG A 613 -18.06 -19.88 8.97
N VAL A 614 -16.96 -20.41 9.49
CA VAL A 614 -17.00 -21.40 10.57
C VAL A 614 -16.48 -20.79 11.86
N LEU A 615 -17.36 -20.69 12.84
CA LEU A 615 -16.95 -20.53 14.23
C LEU A 615 -16.63 -21.89 14.82
N ALA A 616 -15.53 -22.00 15.55
CA ALA A 616 -15.22 -23.16 16.36
C ALA A 616 -14.90 -22.78 17.81
N VAL A 617 -15.26 -23.68 18.73
CA VAL A 617 -15.00 -23.59 20.17
C VAL A 617 -14.43 -24.91 20.65
N ASP A 618 -13.18 -24.89 21.12
CA ASP A 618 -12.54 -26.07 21.70
C ASP A 618 -12.87 -26.14 23.19
N VAL A 619 -13.38 -27.29 23.62
CA VAL A 619 -13.84 -27.55 24.99
C VAL A 619 -13.26 -28.87 25.49
N ARG A 620 -13.27 -29.08 26.81
CA ARG A 620 -13.04 -30.42 27.36
C ARG A 620 -14.21 -31.32 26.99
N ALA A 621 -13.93 -32.60 26.74
CA ALA A 621 -14.96 -33.54 26.28
C ALA A 621 -16.21 -33.60 27.19
N GLY A 622 -16.04 -33.47 28.51
CA GLY A 622 -17.16 -33.46 29.47
C GLY A 622 -18.02 -32.19 29.48
N ASP A 623 -17.54 -31.08 28.92
CA ASP A 623 -18.24 -29.78 28.94
C ASP A 623 -18.98 -29.49 27.61
N ALA A 624 -18.89 -30.39 26.63
CA ALA A 624 -19.31 -30.17 25.25
C ALA A 624 -20.79 -29.78 25.10
N GLU A 625 -21.69 -30.52 25.73
CA GLU A 625 -23.13 -30.29 25.62
C GLU A 625 -23.55 -28.97 26.29
N SER A 626 -23.04 -28.70 27.49
CA SER A 626 -23.32 -27.46 28.23
C SER A 626 -22.80 -26.22 27.49
N VAL A 627 -21.57 -26.27 26.97
CA VAL A 627 -21.02 -25.16 26.19
C VAL A 627 -21.79 -24.99 24.88
N ARG A 628 -22.15 -26.08 24.20
CA ARG A 628 -22.93 -26.00 22.96
C ARG A 628 -24.27 -25.29 23.18
N ALA A 629 -24.99 -25.62 24.24
CA ALA A 629 -26.24 -24.96 24.60
C ALA A 629 -26.05 -23.46 24.91
N GLU A 630 -25.01 -23.10 25.65
CA GLU A 630 -24.73 -21.70 26.00
C GLU A 630 -24.30 -20.86 24.78
N VAL A 631 -23.46 -21.42 23.91
CA VAL A 631 -23.03 -20.75 22.67
C VAL A 631 -24.22 -20.54 21.73
N SER A 632 -25.08 -21.56 21.56
CA SER A 632 -26.29 -21.46 20.73
C SER A 632 -27.30 -20.42 21.22
N LYS A 633 -27.38 -20.16 22.54
CA LYS A 633 -28.20 -19.04 23.07
C LYS A 633 -27.64 -17.67 22.72
N ARG A 634 -26.31 -17.57 22.60
CA ARG A 634 -25.60 -16.30 22.32
C ARG A 634 -25.51 -15.99 20.82
N LEU A 635 -25.65 -17.00 19.97
CA LEU A 635 -25.50 -16.90 18.52
C LEU A 635 -26.80 -17.25 17.81
N ASP A 636 -27.76 -16.32 17.83
CA ASP A 636 -29.01 -16.46 17.09
C ASP A 636 -28.73 -16.65 15.58
N GLY A 637 -29.41 -17.61 14.96
CA GLY A 637 -29.28 -17.94 13.54
C GLY A 637 -28.01 -18.73 13.14
N ALA A 638 -27.14 -19.12 14.08
CA ALA A 638 -26.00 -19.97 13.78
C ALA A 638 -26.42 -21.44 13.56
N LEU A 639 -25.96 -22.06 12.46
CA LEU A 639 -26.25 -23.47 12.18
C LEU A 639 -25.20 -24.37 12.83
N ALA A 640 -25.62 -25.29 13.70
CA ALA A 640 -24.73 -26.27 14.30
C ALA A 640 -24.13 -27.21 13.23
N LEU A 641 -22.81 -27.38 13.25
CA LEU A 641 -22.08 -28.31 12.39
C LEU A 641 -21.58 -29.52 13.20
N PRO A 642 -21.21 -30.64 12.56
CA PRO A 642 -20.69 -31.82 13.24
C PRO A 642 -19.48 -31.52 14.12
N ASP A 643 -19.35 -32.22 15.24
CA ASP A 643 -18.19 -32.07 16.15
C ASP A 643 -16.92 -32.68 15.58
N GLU A 644 -15.77 -32.15 15.98
CA GLU A 644 -14.46 -32.73 15.67
C GLU A 644 -13.74 -33.10 16.96
N THR A 645 -13.27 -34.34 17.07
CA THR A 645 -12.41 -34.74 18.20
C THR A 645 -10.99 -34.27 17.94
N ARG A 646 -10.36 -33.61 18.92
CA ARG A 646 -8.97 -33.14 18.83
C ARG A 646 -8.15 -33.67 20.00
N ARG A 647 -6.88 -33.99 19.73
CA ARG A 647 -5.90 -34.41 20.75
C ARG A 647 -4.63 -33.57 20.67
N PRO A 648 -4.66 -32.28 21.06
CA PRO A 648 -3.44 -31.49 21.19
C PRO A 648 -2.62 -32.03 22.38
N GLY A 649 -1.55 -32.77 22.10
CA GLY A 649 -0.70 -33.38 23.11
C GLY A 649 -1.38 -34.54 23.84
N ARG A 650 -1.62 -34.41 25.14
CA ARG A 650 -2.22 -35.46 26.01
C ARG A 650 -3.65 -35.18 26.47
N GLU A 651 -4.24 -34.03 26.14
CA GLU A 651 -5.61 -33.67 26.53
C GLU A 651 -6.58 -33.94 25.37
N GLU A 652 -7.66 -34.69 25.63
CA GLU A 652 -8.73 -34.89 24.66
C GLU A 652 -9.71 -33.72 24.72
N ARG A 653 -9.91 -33.07 23.57
CA ARG A 653 -10.77 -31.91 23.39
C ARG A 653 -11.81 -32.22 22.32
N VAL A 654 -12.97 -31.58 22.46
CA VAL A 654 -14.00 -31.58 21.42
C VAL A 654 -14.03 -30.18 20.83
N ARG A 655 -13.97 -30.09 19.50
CA ARG A 655 -14.16 -28.86 18.75
C ARG A 655 -15.60 -28.79 18.29
N LEU A 656 -16.37 -27.95 18.97
CA LEU A 656 -17.74 -27.61 18.60
C LEU A 656 -17.69 -26.60 17.46
N ARG A 657 -18.60 -26.72 16.49
CA ARG A 657 -18.59 -25.90 15.27
C ARG A 657 -19.97 -25.35 14.92
N TRP A 658 -19.97 -24.15 14.35
CA TRP A 658 -21.15 -23.47 13.82
C TRP A 658 -20.85 -22.77 12.50
N ALA A 659 -21.76 -22.89 11.54
CA ALA A 659 -21.80 -22.05 10.36
C ALA A 659 -22.48 -20.73 10.70
N VAL A 660 -21.84 -19.63 10.34
CA VAL A 660 -22.32 -18.27 10.59
C VAL A 660 -22.23 -17.42 9.32
N ALA A 661 -23.18 -16.50 9.16
CA ALA A 661 -23.20 -15.60 8.02
C ALA A 661 -22.11 -14.52 8.13
N GLU A 662 -21.95 -13.95 9.33
CA GLU A 662 -21.04 -12.83 9.56
C GLU A 662 -19.83 -13.20 10.42
N LYS A 663 -18.72 -12.50 10.19
CA LYS A 663 -17.53 -12.64 11.03
C LYS A 663 -17.79 -11.97 12.38
N LEU A 664 -17.83 -12.78 13.43
CA LEU A 664 -18.03 -12.28 14.80
C LEU A 664 -16.98 -11.24 15.22
N LYS A 665 -17.43 -10.19 15.92
CA LYS A 665 -16.57 -9.15 16.50
C LYS A 665 -15.68 -9.72 17.61
N ARG A 666 -14.53 -9.08 17.84
CA ARG A 666 -13.56 -9.49 18.89
C ARG A 666 -14.20 -9.61 20.27
N GLN A 667 -15.02 -8.64 20.66
CA GLN A 667 -15.74 -8.64 21.95
C GLN A 667 -16.65 -9.87 22.11
N THR A 668 -17.34 -10.27 21.02
CA THR A 668 -18.17 -11.47 21.02
C THR A 668 -17.32 -12.71 21.24
N ILE A 669 -16.19 -12.84 20.52
CA ILE A 669 -15.27 -13.97 20.67
C ILE A 669 -14.68 -14.03 22.08
N GLU A 670 -14.28 -12.90 22.65
CA GLU A 670 -13.78 -12.82 24.03
C GLU A 670 -14.87 -13.23 25.04
N GLY A 671 -16.12 -12.83 24.80
CA GLY A 671 -17.27 -13.28 25.59
C GLY A 671 -17.50 -14.80 25.54
N LEU A 672 -17.20 -15.45 24.42
CA LEU A 672 -17.24 -16.92 24.29
C LEU A 672 -16.10 -17.58 25.06
N LYS A 673 -14.89 -16.99 25.03
CA LYS A 673 -13.72 -17.49 25.79
C LYS A 673 -13.94 -17.45 27.31
N GLY A 674 -14.84 -16.59 27.79
CA GLY A 674 -15.23 -16.50 29.20
C GLY A 674 -16.18 -17.59 29.70
N ILE A 675 -16.73 -18.44 28.82
CA ILE A 675 -17.61 -19.54 29.23
C ILE A 675 -16.79 -20.65 29.91
N GLY A 676 -17.28 -21.15 31.05
CA GLY A 676 -16.64 -22.26 31.76
C GLY A 676 -16.48 -23.50 30.87
N GLY A 677 -15.29 -24.11 30.88
CA GLY A 677 -14.99 -25.29 30.04
C GLY A 677 -14.40 -24.96 28.65
N VAL A 678 -14.50 -23.71 28.19
CA VAL A 678 -13.88 -23.27 26.93
C VAL A 678 -12.38 -23.15 27.07
N ARG A 679 -11.65 -23.73 26.11
CA ARG A 679 -10.19 -23.65 25.99
C ARG A 679 -9.77 -22.69 24.89
N TRP A 680 -10.57 -22.62 23.82
CA TRP A 680 -10.32 -21.75 22.70
C TRP A 680 -11.63 -21.46 21.96
N ALA A 681 -11.74 -20.27 21.37
CA ALA A 681 -12.85 -19.90 20.49
C ALA A 681 -12.34 -18.95 19.41
N GLY A 682 -12.76 -19.17 18.16
CA GLY A 682 -12.34 -18.37 17.01
C GLY A 682 -12.91 -18.88 15.69
N HIS A 683 -12.71 -18.09 14.63
CA HIS A 683 -13.05 -18.52 13.27
C HIS A 683 -12.01 -19.50 12.74
N VAL A 684 -12.46 -20.54 12.04
CA VAL A 684 -11.59 -21.53 11.39
C VAL A 684 -11.60 -21.27 9.88
N PRO A 685 -10.43 -20.99 9.28
CA PRO A 685 -10.35 -20.74 7.85
C PRO A 685 -10.53 -22.03 7.03
N PHE A 686 -11.23 -21.92 5.91
CA PHE A 686 -11.41 -22.95 4.90
C PHE A 686 -10.11 -23.23 4.14
N ARG A 687 -9.72 -24.51 4.10
CA ARG A 687 -8.42 -24.98 3.59
C ARG A 687 -8.58 -26.25 2.75
N PRO A 688 -8.84 -26.14 1.43
CA PRO A 688 -9.05 -27.30 0.55
C PRO A 688 -7.77 -28.08 0.21
N ARG A 689 -6.59 -27.57 0.61
CA ARG A 689 -5.26 -28.15 0.32
C ARG A 689 -4.96 -28.34 -1.18
N MET A 690 -5.73 -27.71 -2.04
CA MET A 690 -5.50 -27.60 -3.48
C MET A 690 -5.91 -26.21 -3.97
N ARG A 691 -5.44 -25.84 -5.16
CA ARG A 691 -5.89 -24.65 -5.88
C ARG A 691 -6.91 -25.00 -6.93
N HIS A 692 -8.12 -24.51 -6.76
CA HIS A 692 -9.15 -24.67 -7.78
C HIS A 692 -8.81 -23.89 -9.04
N GLU A 693 -8.11 -22.75 -8.94
CA GLU A 693 -7.69 -21.98 -10.12
C GLU A 693 -6.71 -22.76 -11.02
N ALA A 694 -5.86 -23.61 -10.44
CA ALA A 694 -4.99 -24.50 -11.20
C ALA A 694 -5.80 -25.59 -11.90
N ALA A 695 -6.74 -26.23 -11.20
CA ALA A 695 -7.63 -27.23 -11.79
C ALA A 695 -8.50 -26.64 -12.92
N SER A 696 -9.03 -25.42 -12.75
CA SER A 696 -9.73 -24.69 -13.81
C SER A 696 -8.84 -24.47 -15.03
N ALA A 697 -7.59 -24.04 -14.81
CA ALA A 697 -6.64 -23.79 -15.90
C ALA A 697 -6.32 -25.09 -16.68
N LEU A 698 -6.08 -26.20 -15.99
CA LEU A 698 -5.82 -27.50 -16.60
C LEU A 698 -7.00 -27.98 -17.46
N ALA A 699 -8.23 -27.79 -16.98
CA ALA A 699 -9.45 -28.12 -17.70
C ALA A 699 -9.68 -27.25 -18.94
N MET A 700 -9.53 -25.94 -18.78
CA MET A 700 -9.71 -24.98 -19.87
C MET A 700 -8.62 -25.13 -20.94
N TRP A 701 -7.37 -25.41 -20.52
CA TRP A 701 -6.25 -25.63 -21.44
C TRP A 701 -6.50 -26.83 -22.35
N ARG A 702 -6.96 -27.96 -21.78
CA ARG A 702 -7.31 -29.16 -22.55
C ARG A 702 -8.29 -28.83 -23.68
N ARG A 703 -9.39 -28.16 -23.33
CA ARG A 703 -10.46 -27.81 -24.28
C ARG A 703 -10.00 -26.80 -25.33
N TYR A 704 -9.16 -25.86 -24.94
CA TYR A 704 -8.52 -24.93 -25.88
C TYR A 704 -7.67 -25.66 -26.92
N ARG A 705 -6.80 -26.58 -26.46
CA ARG A 705 -5.90 -27.36 -27.34
C ARG A 705 -6.62 -28.30 -28.29
N GLU A 706 -7.79 -28.81 -27.91
CA GLU A 706 -8.63 -29.65 -28.78
C GLU A 706 -9.37 -28.85 -29.87
N GLY A 707 -9.26 -27.51 -29.88
CA GLY A 707 -9.78 -26.65 -30.95
C GLY A 707 -11.27 -26.31 -30.88
N GLY A 708 -11.95 -26.71 -29.81
CA GLY A 708 -13.41 -26.50 -29.60
C GLY A 708 -13.77 -25.41 -28.58
N ALA A 709 -12.80 -24.63 -28.09
CA ALA A 709 -13.04 -23.59 -27.10
C ALA A 709 -13.59 -22.28 -27.73
N PRO A 710 -14.66 -21.67 -27.17
CA PRO A 710 -15.16 -20.37 -27.62
C PRO A 710 -14.27 -19.19 -27.16
N TYR A 711 -13.19 -19.46 -26.43
CA TYR A 711 -12.32 -18.47 -25.81
C TYR A 711 -10.87 -18.57 -26.32
N PRO A 712 -10.10 -17.46 -26.27
CA PRO A 712 -8.65 -17.49 -26.53
C PRO A 712 -7.89 -18.09 -25.33
N ALA A 713 -6.62 -18.42 -25.54
CA ALA A 713 -5.74 -18.91 -24.47
C ALA A 713 -5.58 -17.90 -23.32
N LEU A 714 -5.69 -16.59 -23.62
CA LEU A 714 -5.74 -15.54 -22.62
C LEU A 714 -6.82 -15.78 -21.56
N ALA A 715 -7.99 -16.33 -21.91
CA ALA A 715 -9.03 -16.67 -20.94
C ALA A 715 -8.57 -17.74 -19.94
N VAL A 716 -7.78 -18.72 -20.40
CA VAL A 716 -7.18 -19.78 -19.56
C VAL A 716 -6.23 -19.16 -18.54
N TYR A 717 -5.37 -18.24 -19.00
CA TYR A 717 -4.47 -17.50 -18.13
C TYR A 717 -5.24 -16.66 -17.09
N LEU A 718 -6.25 -15.90 -17.51
CA LEU A 718 -7.03 -15.04 -16.62
C LEU A 718 -7.81 -15.85 -15.56
N ALA A 719 -8.35 -17.01 -15.95
CA ALA A 719 -8.98 -17.95 -15.03
C ALA A 719 -8.01 -18.48 -13.97
N ALA A 720 -6.75 -18.78 -14.33
CA ALA A 720 -5.74 -19.19 -13.36
C ALA A 720 -5.29 -18.04 -12.43
N ALA A 721 -5.09 -16.85 -13.01
CA ALA A 721 -4.50 -15.72 -12.32
C ALA A 721 -5.46 -14.98 -11.38
N HIS A 722 -6.76 -15.30 -11.37
CA HIS A 722 -7.79 -14.54 -10.64
C HIS A 722 -7.53 -14.43 -9.13
N HIS A 723 -6.81 -15.38 -8.53
CA HIS A 723 -6.41 -15.32 -7.11
C HIS A 723 -5.03 -14.69 -6.87
N GLY A 724 -4.27 -14.44 -7.93
CA GLY A 724 -2.91 -13.91 -7.89
C GLY A 724 -1.85 -14.93 -7.46
N LYS A 725 -2.23 -16.22 -7.34
CA LYS A 725 -1.42 -17.32 -6.78
C LYS A 725 -0.91 -18.29 -7.84
N VAL A 726 -1.62 -18.44 -8.94
CA VAL A 726 -1.23 -19.23 -10.11
C VAL A 726 -1.12 -18.28 -11.29
N ARG A 727 0.09 -17.79 -11.56
CA ARG A 727 0.32 -16.74 -12.57
C ARG A 727 1.41 -17.14 -13.55
N THR A 728 2.67 -17.14 -13.12
CA THR A 728 3.81 -17.31 -14.02
C THR A 728 4.24 -18.75 -14.22
N VAL A 729 3.97 -19.63 -13.24
CA VAL A 729 4.37 -21.04 -13.25
C VAL A 729 3.23 -21.94 -12.76
N LEU A 730 3.20 -23.17 -13.25
CA LEU A 730 2.36 -24.26 -12.74
C LEU A 730 3.27 -25.31 -12.09
N ARG A 731 3.44 -25.22 -10.76
CA ARG A 731 4.39 -26.03 -10.00
C ARG A 731 3.72 -27.01 -9.05
N ALA A 732 4.44 -28.06 -8.67
CA ALA A 732 4.08 -28.92 -7.55
C ALA A 732 4.26 -28.16 -6.22
N THR A 733 3.40 -28.47 -5.25
CA THR A 733 3.43 -27.87 -3.90
C THR A 733 3.49 -28.92 -2.79
N THR A 734 3.57 -30.19 -3.18
CA THR A 734 3.82 -31.32 -2.28
C THR A 734 5.23 -31.86 -2.49
N ASP A 735 5.80 -32.47 -1.44
CA ASP A 735 7.15 -33.04 -1.45
C ASP A 735 7.31 -34.18 -2.47
N ARG A 736 6.21 -34.76 -2.95
CA ARG A 736 6.20 -35.87 -3.91
C ARG A 736 6.35 -35.41 -5.35
N GLY A 737 6.03 -34.14 -5.65
CA GLY A 737 6.04 -33.62 -7.02
C GLY A 737 4.93 -34.18 -7.93
N ASP A 738 3.96 -34.92 -7.38
CA ASP A 738 2.88 -35.59 -8.11
C ASP A 738 1.61 -34.73 -8.26
N ASP A 739 1.72 -33.44 -7.95
CA ASP A 739 0.63 -32.46 -7.97
C ASP A 739 0.95 -31.25 -8.84
N VAL A 740 -0.08 -30.46 -9.13
CA VAL A 740 0.04 -29.07 -9.60
C VAL A 740 -0.76 -28.20 -8.64
N PHE A 741 -0.09 -27.43 -7.79
CA PHE A 741 -0.71 -26.64 -6.73
C PHE A 741 -1.73 -27.41 -5.86
N GLY A 742 -1.40 -28.65 -5.51
CA GLY A 742 -2.19 -29.57 -4.71
C GLY A 742 -3.26 -30.34 -5.49
N VAL A 743 -3.38 -30.12 -6.80
CA VAL A 743 -4.23 -30.93 -7.69
C VAL A 743 -3.44 -32.18 -8.08
N HIS A 744 -3.84 -33.34 -7.57
CA HIS A 744 -3.18 -34.61 -7.87
C HIS A 744 -3.38 -35.05 -9.32
N ARG A 745 -2.33 -35.62 -9.93
CA ARG A 745 -2.34 -36.11 -11.31
C ARG A 745 -3.28 -37.29 -11.57
N ASP A 746 -3.71 -37.98 -10.51
CA ASP A 746 -4.64 -39.12 -10.59
C ASP A 746 -6.10 -38.66 -10.81
N SER A 747 -6.37 -37.35 -10.80
CA SER A 747 -7.68 -36.78 -11.11
C SER A 747 -7.83 -36.57 -12.62
N ASP A 748 -8.70 -37.34 -13.26
CA ASP A 748 -8.83 -37.31 -14.72
C ASP A 748 -9.70 -36.15 -15.25
N ALA A 749 -10.66 -35.67 -14.45
CA ALA A 749 -11.64 -34.68 -14.90
C ALA A 749 -12.37 -33.95 -13.75
N LEU A 750 -13.04 -32.86 -14.10
CA LEU A 750 -14.02 -32.15 -13.28
C LEU A 750 -15.43 -32.48 -13.79
N ASP A 751 -16.32 -32.91 -12.90
CA ASP A 751 -17.71 -33.24 -13.24
C ASP A 751 -18.63 -32.09 -12.83
N LEU A 752 -19.26 -31.45 -13.81
CA LEU A 752 -20.26 -30.40 -13.62
C LEU A 752 -21.60 -30.81 -14.24
N SER A 753 -22.67 -30.11 -13.87
CA SER A 753 -24.01 -30.30 -14.47
C SER A 753 -24.00 -30.14 -16.00
N ALA A 754 -23.16 -29.25 -16.51
CA ALA A 754 -23.00 -28.95 -17.94
C ALA A 754 -22.12 -29.96 -18.71
N GLY A 755 -21.49 -30.91 -18.02
CA GLY A 755 -20.65 -31.96 -18.63
C GLY A 755 -19.31 -32.16 -17.94
N ARG A 756 -18.56 -33.16 -18.44
CA ARG A 756 -17.25 -33.56 -17.93
C ARG A 756 -16.12 -32.75 -18.58
N TRP A 757 -15.17 -32.29 -17.77
CA TRP A 757 -14.03 -31.47 -18.18
C TRP A 757 -12.70 -32.18 -17.87
N PRO A 758 -12.06 -32.84 -18.84
CA PRO A 758 -10.79 -33.52 -18.61
C PRO A 758 -9.65 -32.55 -18.26
N LEU A 759 -8.75 -32.97 -17.37
CA LEU A 759 -7.59 -32.18 -16.95
C LEU A 759 -6.38 -32.49 -17.84
N ASP A 760 -5.64 -31.46 -18.27
CA ASP A 760 -4.39 -31.62 -19.04
C ASP A 760 -3.16 -31.18 -18.25
N PHE A 761 -2.51 -32.13 -17.58
CA PHE A 761 -1.27 -31.90 -16.83
C PHE A 761 -0.02 -31.68 -17.72
N SER A 762 -0.12 -31.84 -19.04
CA SER A 762 1.04 -31.63 -19.94
C SER A 762 1.48 -30.17 -20.00
N VAL A 763 0.60 -29.23 -19.64
CA VAL A 763 0.90 -27.79 -19.59
C VAL A 763 1.73 -27.38 -18.38
N ALA A 764 1.73 -28.17 -17.31
CA ALA A 764 2.46 -27.89 -16.06
C ALA A 764 3.97 -28.21 -16.15
N LYS A 765 4.52 -28.17 -17.36
CA LYS A 765 5.96 -28.37 -17.62
C LYS A 765 6.70 -27.04 -17.47
N ASP A 766 7.84 -27.08 -16.79
CA ASP A 766 8.76 -25.95 -16.69
C ASP A 766 9.76 -25.98 -17.85
N GLY A 767 9.84 -24.90 -18.63
CA GLY A 767 10.84 -24.72 -19.68
C GLY A 767 10.37 -25.05 -21.10
N ALA A 768 11.33 -25.19 -22.02
CA ALA A 768 11.09 -25.47 -23.43
C ALA A 768 11.35 -26.95 -23.73
N GLU A 769 10.29 -27.69 -24.05
CA GLU A 769 10.38 -29.09 -24.50
C GLU A 769 10.43 -29.08 -26.02
N GLY A 770 11.41 -29.76 -26.59
CA GLY A 770 11.69 -29.66 -28.01
C GLY A 770 12.88 -30.48 -28.45
N GLU A 771 13.13 -30.44 -29.74
CA GLU A 771 14.25 -31.12 -30.37
C GLU A 771 15.11 -30.09 -31.11
N TRP A 772 16.43 -30.18 -30.96
CA TRP A 772 17.33 -29.46 -31.86
C TRP A 772 17.25 -30.08 -33.26
N ARG A 773 16.80 -29.30 -34.23
CA ARG A 773 16.83 -29.65 -35.67
C ARG A 773 17.89 -28.80 -36.37
N GLU A 774 18.21 -29.13 -37.61
CA GLU A 774 19.23 -28.41 -38.41
C GLU A 774 19.00 -26.88 -38.48
N ASN A 775 17.73 -26.45 -38.37
CA ASN A 775 17.33 -25.04 -38.42
C ASN A 775 17.07 -24.41 -37.02
N GLY A 776 17.47 -25.06 -35.93
CA GLY A 776 17.33 -24.56 -34.56
C GLY A 776 16.49 -25.45 -33.63
N PHE A 777 16.28 -24.99 -32.39
CA PHE A 777 15.46 -25.69 -31.41
C PHE A 777 13.97 -25.57 -31.78
N VAL A 778 13.33 -26.70 -32.05
CA VAL A 778 11.89 -26.77 -32.35
C VAL A 778 11.15 -27.21 -31.10
N LEU A 779 10.33 -26.31 -30.54
CA LEU A 779 9.45 -26.63 -29.43
C LEU A 779 8.42 -27.70 -29.84
N THR A 780 8.39 -28.82 -29.12
CA THR A 780 7.43 -29.91 -29.26
C THR A 780 6.38 -29.91 -28.15
N GLY A 781 6.67 -29.25 -27.01
CA GLY A 781 5.75 -29.09 -25.89
C GLY A 781 5.42 -27.62 -25.62
N HIS A 782 4.14 -27.27 -25.60
CA HIS A 782 3.66 -25.94 -25.23
C HIS A 782 3.35 -25.90 -23.73
N GLY A 783 4.31 -25.40 -22.94
CA GLY A 783 4.17 -25.27 -21.49
C GLY A 783 3.49 -23.96 -21.05
N TRP A 784 3.05 -23.93 -19.79
CA TRP A 784 2.45 -22.76 -19.15
C TRP A 784 3.35 -21.53 -19.22
N THR A 785 4.64 -21.71 -18.96
CA THR A 785 5.63 -20.61 -19.03
C THR A 785 5.75 -20.02 -20.43
N GLY A 786 5.58 -20.84 -21.48
CA GLY A 786 5.55 -20.39 -22.86
C GLY A 786 4.29 -19.58 -23.19
N LEU A 787 3.12 -20.04 -22.72
CA LEU A 787 1.87 -19.27 -22.80
C LEU A 787 2.03 -17.89 -22.16
N VAL A 788 2.54 -17.84 -20.92
CA VAL A 788 2.74 -16.59 -20.18
C VAL A 788 3.76 -15.69 -20.90
N ALA A 789 4.84 -16.24 -21.43
CA ALA A 789 5.84 -15.48 -22.19
C ALA A 789 5.25 -14.86 -23.46
N ASP A 790 4.44 -15.60 -24.23
CA ASP A 790 3.77 -15.07 -25.43
C ASP A 790 2.74 -13.99 -25.08
N LEU A 791 1.99 -14.15 -23.98
CA LEU A 791 1.05 -13.13 -23.50
C LEU A 791 1.76 -11.86 -23.01
N LEU A 792 2.81 -12.01 -22.20
CA LEU A 792 3.55 -10.90 -21.60
C LEU A 792 4.41 -10.17 -22.64
N GLY A 793 4.93 -10.90 -23.63
CA GLY A 793 5.84 -10.39 -24.64
C GLY A 793 7.28 -10.29 -24.17
N PRO A 794 8.20 -9.90 -25.08
CA PRO A 794 9.63 -9.94 -24.85
C PRO A 794 10.09 -8.96 -23.78
N TRP A 795 11.23 -9.29 -23.16
CA TRP A 795 11.95 -8.42 -22.24
C TRP A 795 12.46 -7.16 -22.94
N ARG A 796 13.10 -7.29 -24.11
CA ARG A 796 13.51 -6.17 -24.96
C ARG A 796 12.50 -5.96 -26.07
N ALA A 797 12.26 -4.70 -26.45
CA ALA A 797 11.25 -4.37 -27.46
C ALA A 797 11.52 -5.05 -28.82
N ASP A 798 12.80 -5.20 -29.17
CA ASP A 798 13.23 -5.71 -30.47
C ASP A 798 13.42 -7.24 -30.50
N ASP A 799 13.18 -7.96 -29.39
CA ASP A 799 13.35 -9.41 -29.39
C ASP A 799 12.16 -10.08 -30.12
N GLU A 800 12.49 -10.99 -31.04
CA GLU A 800 11.53 -11.80 -31.81
C GLU A 800 10.99 -13.00 -31.02
N THR A 801 10.99 -12.96 -29.68
CA THR A 801 10.61 -14.11 -28.84
C THR A 801 9.12 -14.45 -28.96
N GLU A 802 8.73 -15.12 -30.04
CA GLU A 802 7.50 -15.88 -30.10
C GLU A 802 7.88 -17.31 -29.72
N VAL A 803 7.52 -17.72 -28.51
CA VAL A 803 7.62 -19.13 -28.09
C VAL A 803 6.72 -19.99 -28.98
N GLY A 804 5.74 -19.37 -29.64
CA GLY A 804 4.89 -19.99 -30.66
C GLY A 804 3.78 -20.84 -30.03
N VAL A 805 3.45 -20.59 -28.76
CA VAL A 805 2.31 -21.20 -28.07
C VAL A 805 1.01 -20.59 -28.56
N LEU A 806 1.00 -19.29 -28.80
CA LEU A 806 -0.19 -18.54 -29.24
C LEU A 806 -0.22 -18.32 -30.75
N PRO A 807 -1.34 -18.63 -31.43
CA PRO A 807 -1.54 -18.23 -32.83
C PRO A 807 -1.44 -16.72 -33.01
N GLN A 808 -0.95 -16.24 -34.17
CA GLN A 808 -0.80 -14.80 -34.46
C GLN A 808 -2.09 -13.98 -34.33
N ARG A 809 -3.24 -14.62 -34.54
CA ARG A 809 -4.58 -14.03 -34.44
C ARG A 809 -5.11 -13.90 -33.01
N GLU A 810 -4.38 -14.39 -32.01
CA GLU A 810 -4.75 -14.28 -30.60
C GLU A 810 -3.99 -13.15 -29.90
N PRO A 811 -4.56 -12.59 -28.82
CA PRO A 811 -3.89 -11.56 -28.04
C PRO A 811 -2.56 -12.07 -27.49
N ARG A 812 -1.50 -11.30 -27.73
CA ARG A 812 -0.09 -11.61 -27.42
C ARG A 812 0.68 -10.32 -27.22
N ARG A 813 1.84 -10.37 -26.56
CA ARG A 813 2.71 -9.21 -26.29
C ARG A 813 1.96 -8.03 -25.64
N LEU A 814 1.03 -8.35 -24.75
CA LEU A 814 0.19 -7.38 -24.04
C LEU A 814 1.00 -6.50 -23.09
N GLY A 815 2.17 -6.97 -22.66
CA GLY A 815 2.98 -6.29 -21.65
C GLY A 815 2.40 -6.41 -20.25
N PRO A 816 3.20 -6.00 -19.23
CA PRO A 816 2.85 -6.20 -17.83
C PRO A 816 1.62 -5.39 -17.41
N PHE A 817 1.43 -4.17 -17.94
CA PHE A 817 0.33 -3.29 -17.55
C PHE A 817 -1.03 -3.81 -18.02
N VAL A 818 -1.16 -4.19 -19.29
CA VAL A 818 -2.43 -4.70 -19.83
C VAL A 818 -2.76 -6.04 -19.22
N LEU A 819 -1.80 -6.97 -19.17
CA LEU A 819 -2.06 -8.32 -18.65
C LEU A 819 -2.53 -8.27 -17.19
N ALA A 820 -1.88 -7.46 -16.34
CA ALA A 820 -2.31 -7.27 -14.96
C ALA A 820 -3.67 -6.54 -14.84
N TYR A 821 -3.98 -5.61 -15.74
CA TYR A 821 -5.29 -4.95 -15.79
C TYR A 821 -6.41 -5.95 -16.11
N LEU A 822 -6.19 -6.85 -17.07
CA LEU A 822 -7.15 -7.90 -17.41
C LEU A 822 -7.33 -8.90 -16.26
N GLU A 823 -6.25 -9.27 -15.54
CA GLU A 823 -6.33 -10.05 -14.31
C GLU A 823 -7.22 -9.35 -13.26
N ALA A 824 -7.04 -8.03 -13.10
CA ALA A 824 -7.85 -7.23 -12.18
C ALA A 824 -9.34 -7.29 -12.53
N LEU A 825 -9.71 -7.17 -13.81
CA LEU A 825 -11.12 -7.17 -14.23
C LEU A 825 -11.83 -8.49 -13.97
N VAL A 826 -11.20 -9.64 -14.28
CA VAL A 826 -11.77 -10.96 -13.96
C VAL A 826 -11.93 -11.13 -12.46
N ARG A 827 -10.94 -10.68 -11.70
CA ARG A 827 -11.00 -10.75 -10.24
C ARG A 827 -12.10 -9.87 -9.64
N VAL A 828 -12.30 -8.66 -10.17
CA VAL A 828 -13.39 -7.77 -9.75
C VAL A 828 -14.75 -8.37 -10.07
N ALA A 829 -14.89 -9.05 -11.22
CA ALA A 829 -16.13 -9.74 -11.58
C ALA A 829 -16.50 -10.83 -10.55
N ASP A 830 -15.54 -11.66 -10.13
CA ASP A 830 -15.74 -12.65 -9.04
C ASP A 830 -16.13 -11.97 -7.73
N TRP A 831 -15.49 -10.86 -7.36
CA TRP A 831 -15.83 -10.14 -6.12
C TRP A 831 -17.26 -9.65 -6.10
N ARG A 832 -17.73 -9.05 -7.21
CA ARG A 832 -19.10 -8.54 -7.31
C ARG A 832 -20.11 -9.67 -7.31
N ALA A 833 -19.83 -10.75 -8.04
CA ALA A 833 -20.67 -11.94 -8.06
C ALA A 833 -20.78 -12.58 -6.66
N SER A 834 -19.69 -12.59 -5.91
CA SER A 834 -19.67 -13.08 -4.52
C SER A 834 -20.38 -12.15 -3.52
N GLU A 835 -20.48 -10.86 -3.78
CA GLU A 835 -21.22 -9.93 -2.91
C GLU A 835 -22.73 -9.94 -3.16
N ARG A 836 -23.14 -10.23 -4.39
CA ARG A 836 -24.54 -10.18 -4.83
C ARG A 836 -24.90 -11.45 -5.61
N PRO A 837 -24.90 -12.62 -4.94
CA PRO A 837 -25.28 -13.86 -5.59
C PRO A 837 -26.75 -13.80 -6.02
N SER A 838 -27.06 -14.29 -7.23
CA SER A 838 -28.43 -14.37 -7.71
C SER A 838 -29.26 -15.42 -6.96
N ALA A 839 -28.60 -16.44 -6.41
CA ALA A 839 -29.19 -17.40 -5.48
C ALA A 839 -28.17 -17.80 -4.40
N SER A 840 -28.61 -17.82 -3.14
CA SER A 840 -27.80 -18.28 -2.01
C SER A 840 -28.68 -18.83 -0.89
N ILE A 841 -28.10 -19.67 -0.04
CA ILE A 841 -28.74 -20.22 1.16
C ILE A 841 -27.94 -19.72 2.37
N LYS A 842 -28.59 -19.11 3.35
CA LYS A 842 -27.93 -18.61 4.57
C LYS A 842 -28.02 -19.63 5.72
N PRO A 843 -27.02 -19.70 6.62
CA PRO A 843 -27.07 -20.55 7.82
C PRO A 843 -28.36 -20.39 8.63
N GLU A 844 -28.83 -19.16 8.75
CA GLU A 844 -30.03 -18.82 9.51
C GLU A 844 -31.31 -19.44 8.92
N GLU A 845 -31.41 -19.51 7.59
CA GLU A 845 -32.57 -20.07 6.89
C GLU A 845 -32.68 -21.57 7.18
N VAL A 846 -31.55 -22.27 7.06
CA VAL A 846 -31.42 -23.71 7.36
C VAL A 846 -31.70 -23.97 8.84
N SER A 847 -31.13 -23.17 9.74
CA SER A 847 -31.34 -23.31 11.19
C SER A 847 -32.80 -23.15 11.61
N ARG A 848 -33.58 -22.38 10.83
CA ARG A 848 -35.01 -22.10 11.05
C ARG A 848 -35.92 -23.05 10.27
N GLY A 849 -35.38 -24.05 9.55
CA GLY A 849 -36.13 -25.04 8.79
C GLY A 849 -36.84 -24.50 7.55
N ARG A 850 -36.31 -23.43 6.93
CA ARG A 850 -36.86 -22.82 5.72
C ARG A 850 -36.22 -23.33 4.45
#